data_AF-A0A7Y1ZQ35-F1
#
_entry.id   AF-A0A7Y1ZQ35-F1
#
_cell.length_a   1.000
_cell.length_b   1.000
_cell.length_c   1.000
_cell.angle_alpha   90.00
_cell.angle_beta   90.00
_cell.angle_gamma   90.00
#
_symmetry.space_group_name_H-M   'P 1'
#
loop_
_entity.id
_entity.type
_entity.pdbx_description
1 polymer ?
#
loop_
_entity_poly.entity_id
_entity_poly.type
_entity_poly.pdbx_seq_one_letter_code
_entity_poly.pdbx_strand_id
1 'polypeptide(L)'
;MAPRNITLASVAIVSVMAVTMGCSDPSRTADGIPSDDQYQYVINSDNYVDLVAEVFDIYVGDVYNKPLLQSRNVLSAATPATSSFDEDARVRQRTYDCANGGSGSSLHTEYYQQGRTPYPNPQYRSLSFTDCQQGSRTYQGNVEFTEFGNILMESADLRIYGLDDGSEITFSGEAARQYPQHDYDNLESETWRTDHATIAFTTGGQETQISDMTSYFERGYVLSPGGLTYHIELYGDFTLRTSLTSGHAVDVSTTDSFSTGSDVSGYPATPVDWWFYHGQLMVTAEDGSSLKLEPAVDEEYGNKPTTRDAIVTLQNGDNTLTFTVPWSQWSDNLQFDSIPSDPFGLEMTRLIESDMAALAIVNTSTVSVINRYNYADLIDKVFAIYTGSLYRASLAGWPNGVETGEPNLVSVNDNSYLGKILVSANYQCSNDFGAEHVFNPTSYYGDRGYAEWEFNRYNCGTSGFSFHGYAQQRQWSGAGSTLASRELLITDPQGATIRLSGWMQNRWFGKHTFNQVWRTQDSEIEITLTDQPGSAVDMSVTGMSTYYGWGSASYAPVPPVAMLDGHFTVQASWAGHETLQVQALDSIRLTKAINDNSDGEGPYAFAENYHPITGRLSVTAGDGSSLVLDVNTGDDSTVNIAITDHMGSTEFTDEWSTWANGFE
;
A
#
# COMPACT_ATOMS: atom_id res chain seq x y z
N MET A 1 30.31 46.97 -53.76
CA MET A 1 29.11 46.12 -53.63
C MET A 1 28.69 46.15 -52.18
N ALA A 2 27.44 46.55 -51.94
CA ALA A 2 26.82 46.76 -50.63
C ALA A 2 26.16 45.45 -50.10
N PRO A 3 25.52 45.40 -48.92
CA PRO A 3 25.74 44.40 -47.87
C PRO A 3 24.61 43.35 -47.74
N ARG A 4 24.78 42.34 -46.88
CA ARG A 4 23.65 41.66 -46.19
C ARG A 4 23.97 41.26 -44.75
N ASN A 5 23.29 41.95 -43.84
CA ASN A 5 22.92 41.51 -42.50
C ASN A 5 21.88 40.38 -42.56
N ILE A 6 21.97 39.41 -41.65
CA ILE A 6 20.87 38.61 -41.06
C ILE A 6 21.41 38.27 -39.65
N THR A 7 21.08 38.92 -38.52
CA THR A 7 19.81 39.10 -37.78
C THR A 7 19.18 37.79 -37.27
N LEU A 8 19.33 37.59 -35.95
CA LEU A 8 18.53 36.81 -34.98
C LEU A 8 17.74 35.57 -35.45
N ALA A 9 18.03 34.43 -34.82
CA ALA A 9 17.01 33.46 -34.44
C ALA A 9 17.00 33.35 -32.90
N SER A 10 15.92 33.85 -32.31
CA SER A 10 15.60 33.79 -30.89
C SER A 10 15.51 32.33 -30.43
N VAL A 11 16.27 31.96 -29.40
CA VAL A 11 16.00 30.74 -28.64
C VAL A 11 14.81 31.04 -27.74
N ALA A 12 13.64 30.50 -28.10
CA ALA A 12 12.51 30.42 -27.18
C ALA A 12 12.84 29.35 -26.15
N ILE A 13 13.25 29.77 -24.94
CA ILE A 13 13.21 28.91 -23.77
C ILE A 13 11.73 28.75 -23.44
N VAL A 14 11.15 27.60 -23.80
CA VAL A 14 9.87 27.18 -23.25
C VAL A 14 10.19 26.66 -21.85
N SER A 15 10.04 27.54 -20.86
CA SER A 15 9.95 27.12 -19.46
C SER A 15 8.66 26.33 -19.32
N VAL A 16 8.77 25.00 -19.34
CA VAL A 16 7.71 24.12 -18.84
C VAL A 16 7.75 24.27 -17.32
N MET A 17 6.86 25.09 -16.78
CA MET A 17 6.58 25.08 -15.35
C MET A 17 5.89 23.75 -15.05
N ALA A 18 6.63 22.79 -14.51
CA ALA A 18 6.03 21.68 -13.78
C ALA A 18 5.48 22.27 -12.48
N VAL A 19 4.19 22.63 -12.52
CA VAL A 19 3.41 22.97 -11.34
C VAL A 19 2.87 21.65 -10.81
N THR A 20 3.67 20.94 -10.03
CA THR A 20 3.14 20.04 -8.99
C THR A 20 3.01 20.89 -7.74
N MET A 21 2.04 21.81 -7.78
CA MET A 21 1.50 22.42 -6.58
C MET A 21 0.89 21.29 -5.75
N GLY A 22 1.30 21.16 -4.50
CA GLY A 22 0.41 20.63 -3.47
C GLY A 22 -0.89 21.42 -3.59
N CYS A 23 -1.92 20.77 -4.12
CA CYS A 23 -3.26 21.29 -4.04
C CYS A 23 -3.63 21.16 -2.56
N SER A 24 -3.36 22.21 -1.79
CA SER A 24 -4.08 22.44 -0.54
C SER A 24 -5.56 22.39 -0.90
N ASP A 25 -6.23 21.31 -0.49
CA ASP A 25 -7.66 21.15 -0.70
C ASP A 25 -8.36 22.27 0.09
N PRO A 26 -8.96 23.28 -0.59
CA PRO A 26 -9.62 24.37 0.11
C PRO A 26 -10.86 23.91 0.88
N SER A 27 -11.26 22.63 0.78
CA SER A 27 -12.35 22.04 1.56
C SER A 27 -11.91 21.45 2.92
N ARG A 28 -10.61 21.39 3.23
CA ARG A 28 -10.10 21.02 4.58
C ARG A 28 -10.07 22.19 5.57
N THR A 29 -10.81 23.27 5.32
CA THR A 29 -11.07 24.26 6.36
C THR A 29 -12.03 23.64 7.38
N ALA A 30 -11.58 23.43 8.62
CA ALA A 30 -12.45 23.07 9.73
C ALA A 30 -13.68 24.00 9.74
N ASP A 31 -14.86 23.43 9.54
CA ASP A 31 -16.13 24.15 9.48
C ASP A 31 -16.27 25.04 10.72
N GLY A 32 -16.15 26.37 10.54
CA GLY A 32 -16.39 27.37 11.58
C GLY A 32 -15.19 28.20 12.05
N ILE A 33 -13.99 28.05 11.47
CA ILE A 33 -12.88 28.98 11.75
C ILE A 33 -13.13 30.31 11.01
N PRO A 34 -13.18 31.47 11.70
CA PRO A 34 -13.34 32.76 11.04
C PRO A 34 -12.19 33.02 10.06
N SER A 35 -12.49 33.32 8.79
CA SER A 35 -11.49 33.79 7.83
C SER A 35 -11.04 35.20 8.24
N ASP A 36 -9.95 35.29 9.01
CA ASP A 36 -9.37 36.58 9.40
C ASP A 36 -8.42 37.06 8.30
N ASP A 37 -8.43 38.36 7.99
CA ASP A 37 -7.52 39.03 7.03
C ASP A 37 -6.05 39.06 7.53
N GLN A 38 -5.67 38.14 8.44
CA GLN A 38 -4.37 38.03 9.12
C GLN A 38 -3.40 37.06 8.42
N TYR A 39 -3.32 37.13 7.08
CA TYR A 39 -2.34 36.40 6.25
C TYR A 39 -0.86 36.82 6.47
N GLN A 40 -0.52 37.42 7.61
CA GLN A 40 0.85 37.90 7.87
C GLN A 40 1.70 36.98 8.75
N TYR A 41 1.09 35.97 9.40
CA TYR A 41 1.83 35.09 10.30
C TYR A 41 2.36 33.85 9.58
N VAL A 42 3.60 33.48 9.91
CA VAL A 42 4.28 32.28 9.37
C VAL A 42 3.49 31.02 9.69
N ILE A 43 2.90 30.92 10.89
CA ILE A 43 2.04 29.82 11.32
C ILE A 43 0.60 30.33 11.47
N ASN A 44 -0.36 29.70 10.81
CA ASN A 44 -1.76 30.16 10.80
C ASN A 44 -2.75 29.00 10.55
N SER A 45 -4.04 29.33 10.52
CA SER A 45 -5.13 28.36 10.32
C SER A 45 -5.10 27.65 8.97
N ASP A 46 -4.40 28.21 7.99
CA ASP A 46 -4.42 27.72 6.61
C ASP A 46 -3.28 26.71 6.37
N ASN A 47 -2.20 26.78 7.14
CA ASN A 47 -1.04 25.88 6.99
C ASN A 47 -0.77 24.93 8.17
N TYR A 48 -1.47 25.08 9.31
CA TYR A 48 -1.16 24.26 10.49
C TYR A 48 -1.30 22.76 10.27
N VAL A 49 -2.27 22.33 9.45
CA VAL A 49 -2.53 20.91 9.18
C VAL A 49 -1.32 20.29 8.50
N ASP A 50 -0.89 20.89 7.39
CA ASP A 50 0.21 20.41 6.58
C ASP A 50 1.54 20.56 7.31
N LEU A 51 1.71 21.62 8.11
CA LEU A 51 2.91 21.83 8.93
C LEU A 51 3.06 20.75 10.01
N VAL A 52 1.98 20.38 10.69
CA VAL A 52 2.01 19.27 11.68
C VAL A 52 2.25 17.92 10.99
N ALA A 53 1.67 17.70 9.80
CA ALA A 53 1.93 16.52 9.00
C ALA A 53 3.42 16.39 8.64
N GLU A 54 4.04 17.45 8.10
CA GLU A 54 5.47 17.48 7.76
C GLU A 54 6.34 17.27 9.01
N VAL A 55 5.96 17.85 10.16
CA VAL A 55 6.66 17.61 11.42
C VAL A 55 6.61 16.14 11.85
N PHE A 56 5.47 15.47 11.73
CA PHE A 56 5.37 14.05 12.07
C PHE A 56 6.15 13.16 11.11
N ASP A 57 6.09 13.43 9.80
CA ASP A 57 6.91 12.70 8.82
C ASP A 57 8.41 12.83 9.13
N ILE A 58 8.84 13.99 9.64
CA ILE A 58 10.21 14.23 10.07
C ILE A 58 10.57 13.41 11.33
N TYR A 59 9.70 13.35 12.32
CA TYR A 59 9.95 12.53 13.53
C TYR A 59 10.02 11.03 13.21
N VAL A 60 9.09 10.54 12.39
CA VAL A 60 9.02 9.14 11.96
C VAL A 60 10.17 8.79 11.01
N GLY A 61 10.68 9.79 10.29
CA GLY A 61 11.83 9.65 9.40
C GLY A 61 11.45 9.27 7.97
N ASP A 62 10.17 9.12 7.64
CA ASP A 62 9.71 8.54 6.38
C ASP A 62 10.12 9.34 5.13
N VAL A 63 10.28 10.66 5.25
CA VAL A 63 10.70 11.50 4.12
C VAL A 63 12.15 11.22 3.68
N TYR A 64 13.03 10.80 4.60
CA TYR A 64 14.47 10.66 4.34
C TYR A 64 15.07 9.31 4.68
N ASN A 65 14.41 8.46 5.47
CA ASN A 65 14.94 7.19 5.92
C ASN A 65 15.29 6.28 4.74
N LYS A 66 14.38 6.14 3.77
CA LYS A 66 14.51 5.25 2.62
C LYS A 66 15.71 5.61 1.75
N PRO A 67 15.85 6.85 1.23
CA PRO A 67 17.00 7.20 0.40
C PRO A 67 18.33 7.13 1.16
N LEU A 68 18.36 7.52 2.44
CA LEU A 68 19.57 7.44 3.26
C LEU A 68 19.98 5.99 3.55
N LEU A 69 19.05 5.14 3.98
CA LEU A 69 19.33 3.73 4.27
C LEU A 69 19.64 2.92 3.00
N GLN A 70 19.06 3.28 1.85
CA GLN A 70 19.41 2.67 0.56
C GLN A 70 20.87 2.94 0.17
N SER A 71 21.48 4.05 0.63
CA SER A 71 22.88 4.37 0.33
C SER A 71 23.87 3.28 0.82
N ARG A 72 23.50 2.51 1.85
CA ARG A 72 24.23 1.34 2.37
C ARG A 72 24.54 0.29 1.29
N ASN A 73 23.65 0.13 0.32
CA ASN A 73 23.69 -0.93 -0.69
C ASN A 73 24.12 -0.43 -2.07
N VAL A 74 24.54 0.83 -2.17
CA VAL A 74 24.86 1.42 -3.46
C VAL A 74 26.00 0.69 -4.17
N LEU A 75 27.00 0.29 -3.39
CA LEU A 75 28.18 -0.39 -3.92
C LEU A 75 28.10 -1.92 -3.83
N SER A 76 27.06 -2.50 -3.22
CA SER A 76 26.95 -3.96 -3.12
C SER A 76 26.52 -4.60 -4.45
N ALA A 77 25.75 -3.88 -5.27
CA ALA A 77 25.35 -4.32 -6.61
C ALA A 77 26.41 -4.07 -7.69
N ALA A 78 27.39 -3.20 -7.42
CA ALA A 78 28.44 -2.87 -8.37
C ALA A 78 29.57 -3.93 -8.36
N THR A 79 30.14 -4.23 -9.52
CA THR A 79 31.36 -5.05 -9.58
C THR A 79 32.56 -4.18 -9.21
N PRO A 80 33.37 -4.55 -8.20
CA PRO A 80 34.53 -3.76 -7.80
C PRO A 80 35.58 -3.74 -8.92
N ALA A 81 36.07 -2.55 -9.25
CA ALA A 81 37.20 -2.35 -10.15
C ALA A 81 38.51 -2.84 -9.51
N THR A 82 38.64 -2.62 -8.19
CA THR A 82 39.75 -3.17 -7.38
C THR A 82 39.25 -3.63 -6.01
N SER A 83 39.92 -4.65 -5.47
CA SER A 83 39.66 -5.13 -4.11
C SER A 83 40.98 -5.49 -3.43
N SER A 84 41.15 -5.03 -2.19
CA SER A 84 42.23 -5.46 -1.30
C SER A 84 41.66 -5.99 0.00
N PHE A 85 42.39 -6.92 0.62
CA PHE A 85 42.05 -7.48 1.92
C PHE A 85 43.30 -7.51 2.79
N ASP A 86 43.25 -6.81 3.92
CA ASP A 86 44.24 -6.90 4.98
C ASP A 86 43.74 -7.94 6.00
N GLU A 87 44.40 -9.10 6.04
CA GLU A 87 44.02 -10.20 6.92
C GLU A 87 44.29 -9.91 8.40
N ASP A 88 45.35 -9.14 8.68
CA ASP A 88 45.74 -8.78 10.05
C ASP A 88 44.77 -7.75 10.64
N ALA A 89 44.34 -6.79 9.83
CA ALA A 89 43.34 -5.79 10.23
C ALA A 89 41.88 -6.24 10.00
N ARG A 90 41.66 -7.31 9.22
CA ARG A 90 40.35 -7.75 8.70
C ARG A 90 39.58 -6.64 8.01
N VAL A 91 40.32 -5.82 7.27
CA VAL A 91 39.77 -4.69 6.51
C VAL A 91 39.67 -5.09 5.05
N ARG A 92 38.46 -4.99 4.49
CA ARG A 92 38.20 -5.15 3.06
C ARG A 92 38.00 -3.77 2.46
N GLN A 93 38.86 -3.39 1.53
CA GLN A 93 38.67 -2.16 0.76
C GLN A 93 38.32 -2.53 -0.67
N ARG A 94 37.30 -1.86 -1.22
CA ARG A 94 36.87 -2.00 -2.61
C ARG A 94 36.70 -0.63 -3.24
N THR A 95 37.06 -0.52 -4.51
CA THR A 95 36.83 0.68 -5.32
C THR A 95 36.01 0.28 -6.54
N TYR A 96 35.09 1.16 -6.94
CA TYR A 96 34.10 0.95 -7.99
C TYR A 96 34.16 2.12 -8.96
N ASP A 97 34.11 1.82 -10.25
CA ASP A 97 33.90 2.81 -11.30
C ASP A 97 32.39 2.96 -11.53
N CYS A 98 31.88 4.19 -11.51
CA CYS A 98 30.44 4.46 -11.60
C CYS A 98 30.02 4.79 -13.05
N ALA A 99 28.72 4.70 -13.35
CA ALA A 99 28.22 4.75 -14.74
C ALA A 99 28.52 6.07 -15.47
N ASN A 100 28.52 7.19 -14.74
CA ASN A 100 28.86 8.53 -15.22
C ASN A 100 30.37 8.82 -15.24
N GLY A 101 31.23 7.84 -14.94
CA GLY A 101 32.67 8.02 -14.86
C GLY A 101 33.19 8.55 -13.52
N GLY A 102 32.30 8.75 -12.53
CA GLY A 102 32.70 8.96 -11.14
C GLY A 102 33.22 7.68 -10.48
N SER A 103 33.46 7.76 -9.18
CA SER A 103 34.02 6.64 -8.41
C SER A 103 33.39 6.50 -7.04
N GLY A 104 33.22 5.26 -6.59
CA GLY A 104 32.85 4.92 -5.23
C GLY A 104 33.91 4.06 -4.56
N SER A 105 34.03 4.13 -3.24
CA SER A 105 34.83 3.19 -2.47
C SER A 105 34.11 2.73 -1.23
N SER A 106 34.39 1.50 -0.80
CA SER A 106 33.84 0.89 0.39
C SER A 106 34.98 0.32 1.23
N LEU A 107 34.99 0.65 2.50
CA LEU A 107 35.88 0.13 3.51
C LEU A 107 35.05 -0.63 4.54
N HIS A 108 35.26 -1.93 4.67
CA HIS A 108 34.52 -2.81 5.56
C HIS A 108 35.45 -3.42 6.60
N THR A 109 35.16 -3.22 7.88
CA THR A 109 35.96 -3.68 9.02
C THR A 109 35.14 -4.63 9.89
N GLU A 110 35.67 -5.83 10.14
CA GLU A 110 35.03 -6.86 10.98
C GLU A 110 35.72 -6.98 12.35
N TYR A 111 35.00 -6.70 13.45
CA TYR A 111 35.56 -6.78 14.81
C TYR A 111 35.26 -8.11 15.51
N TYR A 112 36.20 -9.05 15.61
CA TYR A 112 35.97 -10.24 16.45
C TYR A 112 36.22 -9.97 17.94
N GLN A 113 35.20 -10.16 18.78
CA GLN A 113 35.45 -10.36 20.22
C GLN A 113 36.09 -11.74 20.43
N GLN A 114 37.36 -11.78 20.84
CA GLN A 114 38.08 -13.04 21.07
C GLN A 114 37.40 -13.86 22.19
N GLY A 115 36.87 -15.04 21.83
CA GLY A 115 36.62 -16.13 22.77
C GLY A 115 35.19 -16.34 23.29
N ARG A 116 34.16 -15.69 22.74
CA ARG A 116 32.76 -16.00 23.07
C ARG A 116 31.89 -15.99 21.81
N THR A 117 31.25 -17.14 21.52
CA THR A 117 30.00 -17.42 20.75
C THR A 117 29.66 -16.59 19.49
N PRO A 118 28.85 -17.12 18.55
CA PRO A 118 28.59 -16.49 17.25
C PRO A 118 27.58 -15.35 17.37
N TYR A 119 27.88 -14.32 18.16
CA TYR A 119 27.15 -13.07 18.04
C TYR A 119 27.65 -12.36 16.76
N PRO A 120 26.73 -11.83 15.93
CA PRO A 120 27.13 -11.05 14.77
C PRO A 120 27.92 -9.86 15.28
N ASN A 121 29.23 -9.85 15.01
CA ASN A 121 30.08 -8.76 15.42
C ASN A 121 29.61 -7.45 14.75
N PRO A 122 29.76 -6.30 15.42
CA PRO A 122 29.45 -5.02 14.79
C PRO A 122 30.25 -4.90 13.50
N GLN A 123 29.55 -4.68 12.39
CA GLN A 123 30.17 -4.43 11.09
C GLN A 123 30.27 -2.93 10.91
N TYR A 124 31.48 -2.45 10.68
CA TYR A 124 31.70 -1.06 10.33
C TYR A 124 31.94 -0.96 8.83
N ARG A 125 31.19 -0.09 8.15
CA ARG A 125 31.28 0.14 6.72
C ARG A 125 31.37 1.64 6.43
N SER A 126 32.49 2.10 5.91
CA SER A 126 32.63 3.46 5.39
C SER A 126 32.52 3.45 3.86
N LEU A 127 31.65 4.30 3.31
CA LEU A 127 31.45 4.51 1.88
C LEU A 127 31.88 5.94 1.54
N SER A 128 32.57 6.08 0.41
CA SER A 128 33.00 7.37 -0.12
C SER A 128 32.65 7.46 -1.60
N PHE A 129 31.97 8.53 -1.98
CA PHE A 129 31.48 8.76 -3.33
C PHE A 129 32.06 10.06 -3.91
N THR A 130 32.56 9.97 -5.13
CA THR A 130 32.95 11.12 -5.95
C THR A 130 32.15 11.06 -7.23
N ASP A 131 31.06 11.82 -7.27
CA ASP A 131 30.10 11.89 -8.38
C ASP A 131 29.69 10.48 -8.87
N CYS A 132 29.34 9.57 -7.96
CA CYS A 132 29.12 8.18 -8.32
C CYS A 132 27.67 7.91 -8.71
N GLN A 133 27.40 7.72 -10.01
CA GLN A 133 26.07 7.33 -10.48
C GLN A 133 25.82 5.82 -10.36
N GLN A 134 24.70 5.46 -9.73
CA GLN A 134 24.14 4.11 -9.70
C GLN A 134 22.63 4.16 -9.95
N GLY A 135 22.19 3.51 -11.02
CA GLY A 135 20.80 3.63 -11.48
C GLY A 135 20.51 5.07 -11.91
N SER A 136 19.37 5.62 -11.48
CA SER A 136 19.00 7.03 -11.68
C SER A 136 19.73 8.00 -10.76
N ARG A 137 20.30 7.49 -9.66
CA ARG A 137 20.80 8.32 -8.57
C ARG A 137 22.30 8.56 -8.67
N THR A 138 22.72 9.73 -8.23
CA THR A 138 24.13 10.09 -8.11
C THR A 138 24.46 10.37 -6.66
N TYR A 139 25.53 9.78 -6.16
CA TYR A 139 25.99 9.92 -4.78
C TYR A 139 27.28 10.73 -4.73
N GLN A 140 27.40 11.61 -3.74
CA GLN A 140 28.58 12.44 -3.49
C GLN A 140 28.80 12.57 -1.98
N GLY A 141 30.06 12.56 -1.54
CA GLY A 141 30.41 12.71 -0.11
C GLY A 141 30.70 11.36 0.56
N ASN A 142 30.74 11.35 1.88
CA ASN A 142 31.08 10.16 2.67
C ASN A 142 29.96 9.77 3.62
N VAL A 143 29.78 8.48 3.85
CA VAL A 143 28.83 7.96 4.83
C VAL A 143 29.42 6.73 5.51
N GLU A 144 29.27 6.65 6.82
CA GLU A 144 29.75 5.57 7.66
C GLU A 144 28.56 4.85 8.27
N PHE A 145 28.63 3.53 8.34
CA PHE A 145 27.62 2.67 8.93
C PHE A 145 28.24 1.82 10.02
N THR A 146 27.54 1.72 11.15
CA THR A 146 27.80 0.71 12.18
C THR A 146 26.58 -0.18 12.31
N GLU A 147 26.74 -1.47 12.00
CA GLU A 147 25.65 -2.44 11.92
C GLU A 147 25.78 -3.49 13.03
N PHE A 148 24.86 -3.48 14.00
CA PHE A 148 24.81 -4.45 15.12
C PHE A 148 23.37 -4.69 15.62
N GLY A 149 22.50 -5.23 14.77
CA GLY A 149 21.05 -5.30 15.06
C GLY A 149 20.35 -3.93 14.98
N ASN A 150 21.10 -2.84 15.07
CA ASN A 150 20.76 -1.50 14.62
C ASN A 150 21.66 -1.11 13.42
N ILE A 151 21.19 -0.19 12.59
CA ILE A 151 21.99 0.53 11.59
C ILE A 151 22.15 1.95 12.12
N LEU A 152 23.36 2.27 12.57
CA LEU A 152 23.79 3.64 12.81
C LEU A 152 24.47 4.16 11.54
N MET A 153 24.09 5.34 11.09
CA MET A 153 24.61 6.02 9.92
C MET A 153 25.14 7.40 10.33
N GLU A 154 26.37 7.72 9.92
CA GLU A 154 27.00 9.00 10.16
C GLU A 154 27.52 9.59 8.84
N SER A 155 27.35 10.88 8.63
CA SER A 155 27.91 11.57 7.46
C SER A 155 28.32 12.99 7.79
N ALA A 156 29.32 13.51 7.10
CA ALA A 156 29.65 14.93 7.14
C ALA A 156 29.00 15.74 6.00
N ASP A 157 28.69 15.10 4.87
CA ASP A 157 28.36 15.79 3.61
C ASP A 157 27.77 14.86 2.51
N LEU A 158 26.99 13.85 2.87
CA LEU A 158 26.35 12.98 1.89
C LEU A 158 25.34 13.77 1.05
N ARG A 159 25.43 13.67 -0.27
CA ARG A 159 24.47 14.22 -1.22
C ARG A 159 24.00 13.13 -2.16
N ILE A 160 22.69 13.09 -2.39
CA ILE A 160 22.01 12.15 -3.27
C ILE A 160 21.22 12.98 -4.27
N TYR A 161 21.56 12.87 -5.55
CA TYR A 161 20.88 13.53 -6.66
C TYR A 161 20.10 12.50 -7.49
N GLY A 162 19.18 12.98 -8.32
CA GLY A 162 18.53 12.14 -9.33
C GLY A 162 17.52 11.18 -8.73
N LEU A 163 16.83 11.62 -7.67
CA LEU A 163 15.60 10.98 -7.21
C LEU A 163 14.53 11.10 -8.30
N ASP A 164 13.47 10.29 -8.22
CA ASP A 164 12.54 10.10 -9.35
C ASP A 164 11.80 11.38 -9.78
N ASP A 165 11.68 12.35 -8.87
CA ASP A 165 11.12 13.69 -9.07
C ASP A 165 12.18 14.76 -9.42
N GLY A 166 13.44 14.35 -9.60
CA GLY A 166 14.58 15.24 -9.80
C GLY A 166 15.10 15.90 -8.52
N SER A 167 14.67 15.44 -7.34
CA SER A 167 15.09 16.03 -6.08
C SER A 167 16.53 15.70 -5.68
N GLU A 168 17.07 16.55 -4.81
CA GLU A 168 18.36 16.39 -4.15
C GLU A 168 18.15 16.27 -2.64
N ILE A 169 18.83 15.30 -2.01
CA ILE A 169 18.95 15.19 -0.56
C ILE A 169 20.39 15.48 -0.16
N THR A 170 20.57 16.37 0.81
CA THR A 170 21.85 16.54 1.51
C THR A 170 21.69 16.11 2.96
N PHE A 171 22.69 15.43 3.50
CA PHE A 171 22.68 14.89 4.86
C PHE A 171 24.05 15.06 5.52
N SER A 172 24.02 15.53 6.76
CA SER A 172 25.17 15.54 7.68
C SER A 172 24.69 15.30 9.10
N GLY A 173 25.48 14.65 9.94
CA GLY A 173 25.16 14.28 11.31
C GLY A 173 24.92 12.78 11.44
N GLU A 174 24.10 12.40 12.42
CA GLU A 174 23.85 11.01 12.81
C GLU A 174 22.37 10.64 12.60
N ALA A 175 22.12 9.48 12.01
CA ALA A 175 20.81 8.85 11.94
C ALA A 175 20.93 7.35 12.27
N ALA A 176 20.04 6.82 13.07
CA ALA A 176 20.04 5.43 13.48
C ALA A 176 18.65 4.82 13.33
N ARG A 177 18.62 3.59 12.84
CA ARG A 177 17.46 2.71 12.91
C ARG A 177 17.81 1.48 13.72
N GLN A 178 17.11 1.26 14.81
CA GLN A 178 17.19 0.03 15.58
C GLN A 178 16.09 -0.91 15.10
N TYR A 179 16.47 -2.06 14.57
CA TYR A 179 15.51 -3.13 14.28
C TYR A 179 15.09 -3.79 15.58
N PRO A 180 13.94 -4.50 15.57
CA PRO A 180 13.53 -5.38 16.65
C PRO A 180 14.70 -6.24 17.14
N GLN A 181 15.32 -5.84 18.25
CA GLN A 181 16.18 -6.75 18.97
C GLN A 181 15.26 -7.67 19.73
N HIS A 182 15.25 -8.95 19.36
CA HIS A 182 14.79 -10.00 20.25
C HIS A 182 15.74 -10.04 21.45
N ASP A 183 15.56 -9.11 22.38
CA ASP A 183 16.06 -9.28 23.73
C ASP A 183 15.38 -10.51 24.34
N TYR A 184 15.90 -10.99 25.47
CA TYR A 184 15.48 -12.25 26.14
C TYR A 184 13.95 -12.40 26.36
N ASP A 185 13.18 -11.33 26.18
CA ASP A 185 11.74 -11.25 26.37
C ASP A 185 10.89 -11.19 25.07
N ASN A 186 11.49 -11.40 23.88
CA ASN A 186 10.81 -11.40 22.56
C ASN A 186 10.01 -10.12 22.26
N LEU A 187 10.46 -8.99 22.77
CA LEU A 187 9.84 -7.70 22.49
C LEU A 187 10.34 -7.16 21.16
N GLU A 188 9.42 -6.84 20.27
CA GLU A 188 9.73 -6.22 18.98
C GLU A 188 9.50 -4.72 19.12
N SER A 189 10.58 -3.95 19.24
CA SER A 189 10.54 -2.49 19.07
C SER A 189 11.43 -2.05 17.93
N GLU A 190 10.93 -1.07 17.21
CA GLU A 190 11.60 -0.39 16.12
C GLU A 190 11.80 1.06 16.55
N THR A 191 13.05 1.53 16.45
CA THR A 191 13.41 2.89 16.83
C THR A 191 14.07 3.59 15.66
N TRP A 192 13.62 4.80 15.40
CA TRP A 192 14.31 5.79 14.58
C TRP A 192 14.86 6.89 15.46
N ARG A 193 16.09 7.29 15.19
CA ARG A 193 16.77 8.35 15.94
C ARG A 193 17.61 9.19 15.00
N THR A 194 17.64 10.48 15.21
CA THR A 194 18.64 11.37 14.62
C THR A 194 19.21 12.27 15.69
N ASP A 195 20.51 12.51 15.64
CA ASP A 195 21.20 13.38 16.59
C ASP A 195 22.09 14.38 15.83
N HIS A 196 21.92 15.67 16.14
CA HIS A 196 22.63 16.78 15.52
C HIS A 196 22.66 16.71 13.98
N ALA A 197 21.58 16.22 13.38
CA ALA A 197 21.50 16.05 11.94
C ALA A 197 21.09 17.37 11.24
N THR A 198 21.57 17.54 10.02
CA THR A 198 21.08 18.51 9.06
C THR A 198 20.72 17.78 7.79
N ILE A 199 19.48 17.96 7.34
CA ILE A 199 18.90 17.34 6.16
C ILE A 199 18.34 18.46 5.30
N ALA A 200 18.64 18.47 4.00
CA ALA A 200 17.93 19.36 3.08
C ALA A 200 17.42 18.59 1.87
N PHE A 201 16.18 18.84 1.50
CA PHE A 201 15.51 18.34 0.31
C PHE A 201 15.31 19.49 -0.65
N THR A 202 15.71 19.33 -1.91
CA THR A 202 15.41 20.30 -2.96
C THR A 202 14.56 19.63 -4.03
N THR A 203 13.28 19.99 -4.14
CA THR A 203 12.35 19.47 -5.15
C THR A 203 11.79 20.63 -5.96
N GLY A 204 11.92 20.61 -7.29
CA GLY A 204 11.36 21.66 -8.15
C GLY A 204 11.88 23.08 -7.86
N GLY A 205 13.04 23.21 -7.20
CA GLY A 205 13.60 24.48 -6.75
C GLY A 205 13.03 25.01 -5.42
N GLN A 206 12.12 24.28 -4.77
CA GLN A 206 11.76 24.50 -3.38
C GLN A 206 12.71 23.71 -2.48
N GLU A 207 13.16 24.34 -1.40
CA GLU A 207 14.08 23.74 -0.44
C GLU A 207 13.34 23.56 0.89
N THR A 208 13.30 22.32 1.38
CA THR A 208 12.98 22.01 2.78
C THR A 208 14.29 21.71 3.49
N GLN A 209 14.60 22.44 4.56
CA GLN A 209 15.79 22.24 5.36
C GLN A 209 15.39 21.93 6.82
N ILE A 210 15.98 20.88 7.36
CA ILE A 210 15.88 20.46 8.75
C ILE A 210 17.29 20.60 9.34
N SER A 211 17.45 21.32 10.43
CA SER A 211 18.75 21.54 11.08
C SER A 211 18.66 21.38 12.58
N ASP A 212 19.83 21.26 13.23
CA ASP A 212 19.97 21.10 14.68
C ASP A 212 19.10 19.96 15.23
N MET A 213 18.98 18.89 14.43
CA MET A 213 17.96 17.89 14.62
C MET A 213 18.31 16.89 15.72
N THR A 214 17.48 16.84 16.75
CA THR A 214 17.31 15.74 17.68
C THR A 214 15.93 15.15 17.42
N SER A 215 15.84 13.92 16.93
CA SER A 215 14.54 13.26 16.79
C SER A 215 14.63 11.84 17.28
N TYR A 216 13.55 11.39 17.91
CA TYR A 216 13.40 10.04 18.39
C TYR A 216 11.96 9.62 18.12
N PHE A 217 11.82 8.48 17.48
CA PHE A 217 10.56 7.80 17.30
C PHE A 217 10.77 6.33 17.64
N GLU A 218 10.00 5.79 18.56
CA GLU A 218 9.98 4.38 18.90
C GLU A 218 8.56 3.86 18.74
N ARG A 219 8.43 2.66 18.18
CA ARG A 219 7.19 1.89 18.22
C ARG A 219 7.49 0.45 18.53
N GLY A 220 6.60 -0.23 19.23
CA GLY A 220 6.80 -1.65 19.47
C GLY A 220 6.02 -2.17 20.65
N TYR A 221 6.31 -3.39 21.04
CA TYR A 221 5.77 -3.98 22.24
C TYR A 221 6.78 -3.85 23.38
N VAL A 222 6.31 -3.38 24.54
CA VAL A 222 7.09 -3.30 25.78
C VAL A 222 6.40 -4.13 26.87
N LEU A 223 7.20 -4.79 27.72
CA LEU A 223 6.67 -5.46 28.90
C LEU A 223 6.40 -4.43 30.00
N SER A 224 5.14 -4.15 30.26
CA SER A 224 4.71 -3.39 31.42
C SER A 224 4.32 -4.34 32.58
N PRO A 225 4.20 -3.85 33.82
CA PRO A 225 3.69 -4.65 34.94
C PRO A 225 2.30 -5.27 34.69
N GLY A 226 1.52 -4.73 33.74
CA GLY A 226 0.20 -5.23 33.34
C GLY A 226 0.22 -6.27 32.22
N GLY A 227 1.37 -6.53 31.62
CA GLY A 227 1.54 -7.41 30.46
C GLY A 227 2.19 -6.71 29.28
N LEU A 228 2.08 -7.34 28.11
CA LEU A 228 2.58 -6.78 26.86
C LEU A 228 1.74 -5.58 26.44
N THR A 229 2.35 -4.40 26.36
CA THR A 229 1.70 -3.17 25.92
C THR A 229 2.35 -2.70 24.63
N TYR A 230 1.55 -2.29 23.66
CA TYR A 230 2.08 -1.63 22.48
C TYR A 230 2.33 -0.17 22.83
N HIS A 231 3.58 0.27 22.64
CA HIS A 231 4.12 1.56 22.98
C HIS A 231 4.53 2.28 21.70
N ILE A 232 4.17 3.55 21.60
CA ILE A 232 4.74 4.48 20.61
C ILE A 232 5.23 5.68 21.39
N GLU A 233 6.43 6.15 21.08
CA GLU A 233 7.00 7.34 21.68
C GLU A 233 7.65 8.23 20.64
N LEU A 234 7.43 9.53 20.75
CA LEU A 234 7.99 10.55 19.88
C LEU A 234 8.51 11.70 20.76
N TYR A 235 9.78 12.04 20.60
CA TYR A 235 10.36 13.22 21.22
C TYR A 235 11.54 13.78 20.43
N GLY A 236 11.89 15.02 20.70
CA GLY A 236 13.04 15.70 20.11
C GLY A 236 12.73 17.14 19.73
N ASP A 237 13.70 17.78 19.10
CA ASP A 237 13.70 19.17 18.69
C ASP A 237 14.46 19.33 17.37
N PHE A 238 14.02 20.25 16.52
CA PHE A 238 14.71 20.59 15.27
C PHE A 238 14.22 21.94 14.75
N THR A 239 15.02 22.59 13.91
CA THR A 239 14.59 23.77 13.16
C THR A 239 14.19 23.35 11.75
N LEU A 240 13.00 23.74 11.32
CA LEU A 240 12.43 23.45 10.00
C LEU A 240 12.31 24.74 9.17
N ARG A 241 12.76 24.70 7.93
CA ARG A 241 12.46 25.70 6.88
C ARG A 241 11.80 24.96 5.73
N THR A 242 10.59 25.37 5.35
CA THR A 242 9.81 24.69 4.31
C THR A 242 9.03 25.72 3.49
N SER A 243 8.48 25.32 2.35
CA SER A 243 7.58 26.18 1.58
C SER A 243 6.29 26.51 2.33
N LEU A 244 5.84 25.65 3.26
CA LEU A 244 4.66 25.88 4.11
C LEU A 244 4.83 27.09 5.04
N THR A 245 6.07 27.42 5.39
CA THR A 245 6.45 28.56 6.23
C THR A 245 7.00 29.71 5.38
N SER A 246 6.81 29.68 4.05
CA SER A 246 7.41 30.63 3.10
C SER A 246 8.95 30.74 3.25
N GLY A 247 9.62 29.67 3.66
CA GLY A 247 11.06 29.61 3.89
C GLY A 247 11.54 30.20 5.22
N HIS A 248 10.62 30.71 6.07
CA HIS A 248 10.95 31.11 7.42
C HIS A 248 11.29 29.89 8.28
N ALA A 249 12.27 30.03 9.17
CA ALA A 249 12.55 28.98 10.15
C ALA A 249 11.44 28.92 11.19
N VAL A 250 11.08 27.70 11.55
CA VAL A 250 10.27 27.39 12.72
C VAL A 250 11.03 26.40 13.59
N ASP A 251 11.09 26.67 14.88
CA ASP A 251 11.65 25.78 15.88
C ASP A 251 10.57 24.81 16.34
N VAL A 252 10.81 23.53 16.11
CA VAL A 252 9.95 22.41 16.48
C VAL A 252 10.52 21.77 17.72
N SER A 253 9.69 21.51 18.73
CA SER A 253 10.11 20.80 19.93
C SER A 253 8.95 20.05 20.55
N THR A 254 9.21 18.84 21.03
CA THR A 254 8.30 18.17 21.95
C THR A 254 8.67 18.57 23.37
N THR A 255 7.90 19.47 23.98
CA THR A 255 8.15 19.91 25.36
C THR A 255 7.87 18.80 26.37
N ASP A 256 6.96 17.89 26.01
CA ASP A 256 6.71 16.60 26.66
C ASP A 256 6.65 15.51 25.57
N SER A 257 7.28 14.35 25.78
CA SER A 257 7.25 13.24 24.82
C SER A 257 5.81 12.83 24.52
N PHE A 258 5.49 12.69 23.24
CA PHE A 258 4.26 12.01 22.86
C PHE A 258 4.41 10.54 23.13
N SER A 259 3.49 9.95 23.87
CA SER A 259 3.38 8.49 23.84
C SER A 259 1.98 7.94 24.01
N THR A 260 1.84 6.74 23.45
CA THR A 260 0.66 5.92 23.54
C THR A 260 1.02 4.56 24.12
N GLY A 261 0.14 3.99 24.93
CA GLY A 261 0.31 2.70 25.57
C GLY A 261 -1.03 1.99 25.62
N SER A 262 -1.26 1.01 24.73
CA SER A 262 -2.49 0.22 24.75
C SER A 262 -2.21 -1.17 25.32
N ASP A 263 -3.06 -1.61 26.25
CA ASP A 263 -3.09 -2.99 26.73
C ASP A 263 -3.58 -3.87 25.57
N VAL A 264 -2.66 -4.50 24.85
CA VAL A 264 -3.01 -5.31 23.68
C VAL A 264 -3.42 -6.70 24.14
N SER A 265 -4.72 -6.89 24.38
CA SER A 265 -5.29 -8.23 24.57
C SER A 265 -5.55 -8.90 23.21
N GLY A 266 -4.48 -9.31 22.53
CA GLY A 266 -4.55 -10.03 21.24
C GLY A 266 -3.43 -9.62 20.28
N TYR A 267 -2.33 -10.36 20.29
CA TYR A 267 -1.22 -10.19 19.34
C TYR A 267 -1.54 -10.96 18.03
N PRO A 268 -1.26 -10.41 16.83
CA PRO A 268 -0.78 -9.07 16.51
C PRO A 268 -1.95 -8.11 16.24
N ALA A 269 -2.04 -7.01 17.00
CA ALA A 269 -2.91 -5.89 16.65
C ALA A 269 -2.02 -4.78 16.09
N THR A 270 -2.01 -4.61 14.77
CA THR A 270 -1.54 -3.37 14.16
C THR A 270 -2.51 -2.27 14.59
N PRO A 271 -2.05 -1.17 15.21
CA PRO A 271 -2.94 -0.06 15.52
C PRO A 271 -3.50 0.49 14.20
N VAL A 272 -4.80 0.32 13.98
CA VAL A 272 -5.50 0.93 12.84
C VAL A 272 -5.76 2.42 13.12
N ASP A 273 -5.53 2.87 14.36
CA ASP A 273 -5.83 4.22 14.82
C ASP A 273 -4.65 4.79 15.61
N TRP A 274 -3.88 5.70 15.00
CA TRP A 274 -2.77 6.40 15.63
C TRP A 274 -3.29 7.60 16.45
N TRP A 275 -2.97 7.63 17.74
CA TRP A 275 -3.27 8.75 18.65
C TRP A 275 -2.44 8.63 19.93
N PHE A 276 -2.24 9.75 20.63
CA PHE A 276 -1.39 9.82 21.82
C PHE A 276 -2.19 10.09 23.09
N TYR A 277 -1.75 9.50 24.21
CA TYR A 277 -2.35 9.76 25.52
C TYR A 277 -1.76 11.01 26.20
N HIS A 278 -0.51 11.30 25.91
CA HIS A 278 0.19 12.44 26.49
C HIS A 278 1.23 12.92 25.50
N GLY A 279 1.79 14.10 25.78
CA GLY A 279 2.76 14.78 24.95
C GLY A 279 2.32 16.18 24.61
N GLN A 280 3.29 16.97 24.16
CA GLN A 280 3.03 18.32 23.70
C GLN A 280 4.05 18.67 22.61
N LEU A 281 3.54 19.05 21.44
CA LEU A 281 4.33 19.62 20.35
C LEU A 281 4.24 21.14 20.45
N MET A 282 5.36 21.82 20.27
CA MET A 282 5.44 23.26 20.07
C MET A 282 6.19 23.55 18.79
N VAL A 283 5.61 24.35 17.91
CA VAL A 283 6.24 24.89 16.70
C VAL A 283 6.21 26.40 16.80
N THR A 284 7.37 27.06 16.78
CA THR A 284 7.48 28.52 16.98
C THR A 284 8.25 29.15 15.82
N ALA A 285 7.66 30.15 15.17
CA ALA A 285 8.30 30.90 14.10
C ALA A 285 9.06 32.13 14.62
N GLU A 286 9.98 32.65 13.81
CA GLU A 286 10.76 33.87 14.10
C GLU A 286 9.88 35.12 14.32
N ASP A 287 8.68 35.18 13.74
CA ASP A 287 7.74 36.31 13.88
C ASP A 287 6.91 36.24 15.19
N GLY A 288 7.13 35.20 16.00
CA GLY A 288 6.42 34.95 17.25
C GLY A 288 5.07 34.24 17.08
N SER A 289 4.69 33.87 15.85
CA SER A 289 3.58 32.93 15.66
C SER A 289 3.98 31.55 16.17
N SER A 290 3.06 30.84 16.81
CA SER A 290 3.30 29.50 17.31
C SER A 290 2.08 28.59 17.21
N LEU A 291 2.36 27.30 17.15
CA LEU A 291 1.41 26.21 17.22
C LEU A 291 1.77 25.32 18.38
N LYS A 292 0.79 25.05 19.23
CA LYS A 292 0.85 24.02 20.26
C LYS A 292 -0.16 22.93 19.95
N LEU A 293 0.28 21.67 19.96
CA LEU A 293 -0.57 20.48 19.82
C LEU A 293 -0.42 19.62 21.07
N GLU A 294 -1.54 19.23 21.68
CA GLU A 294 -1.56 18.32 22.84
C GLU A 294 -2.78 17.39 22.75
N PRO A 295 -2.74 16.17 23.32
CA PRO A 295 -3.92 15.32 23.36
C PRO A 295 -5.08 15.98 24.09
N ALA A 296 -6.30 15.83 23.58
CA ALA A 296 -7.48 16.25 24.30
C ALA A 296 -7.68 15.32 25.52
N VAL A 297 -7.68 15.91 26.71
CA VAL A 297 -7.93 15.20 27.96
C VAL A 297 -9.35 15.47 28.44
N ASP A 298 -10.01 14.42 28.91
CA ASP A 298 -11.31 14.55 29.56
C ASP A 298 -11.11 14.66 31.07
N GLU A 299 -11.34 15.87 31.58
CA GLU A 299 -11.22 16.17 33.00
C GLU A 299 -12.18 15.31 33.85
N GLU A 300 -13.31 14.86 33.30
CA GLU A 300 -14.31 14.05 34.03
C GLU A 300 -13.79 12.65 34.36
N TYR A 301 -12.89 12.10 33.54
CA TYR A 301 -12.31 10.76 33.72
C TYR A 301 -10.92 10.78 34.38
N GLY A 302 -10.59 11.85 35.09
CA GLY A 302 -9.35 11.96 35.88
C GLY A 302 -8.11 12.15 35.03
N ASN A 303 -8.20 13.03 34.02
CA ASN A 303 -7.14 13.32 33.04
C ASN A 303 -6.70 12.09 32.24
N LYS A 304 -7.59 11.10 32.11
CA LYS A 304 -7.39 10.04 31.13
C LYS A 304 -7.82 10.57 29.77
N PRO A 305 -7.00 10.44 28.73
CA PRO A 305 -7.38 10.79 27.38
C PRO A 305 -8.44 9.77 26.94
N THR A 306 -9.69 10.21 26.91
CA THR A 306 -10.83 9.40 26.47
C THR A 306 -11.19 9.68 25.02
N THR A 307 -10.71 10.79 24.47
CA THR A 307 -11.01 11.27 23.13
C THR A 307 -9.83 11.01 22.19
N ARG A 308 -10.12 10.54 20.97
CA ARG A 308 -9.15 10.41 19.87
C ARG A 308 -8.90 11.75 19.17
N ASP A 309 -8.91 12.81 19.96
CA ASP A 309 -8.80 14.18 19.51
C ASP A 309 -7.53 14.83 20.07
N ALA A 310 -7.05 15.84 19.38
CA ALA A 310 -5.97 16.73 19.78
C ALA A 310 -6.51 18.16 19.93
N ILE A 311 -5.96 18.90 20.88
CA ILE A 311 -6.18 20.33 21.05
C ILE A 311 -5.05 21.06 20.30
N VAL A 312 -5.44 21.88 19.33
CA VAL A 312 -4.55 22.79 18.62
C VAL A 312 -4.74 24.18 19.18
N THR A 313 -3.65 24.82 19.59
CA THR A 313 -3.62 26.24 19.96
C THR A 313 -2.67 26.98 19.04
N LEU A 314 -3.21 27.89 18.24
CA LEU A 314 -2.46 28.82 17.41
C LEU A 314 -2.34 30.15 18.14
N GLN A 315 -1.13 30.67 18.29
CA GLN A 315 -0.87 31.96 18.91
C GLN A 315 -0.18 32.89 17.90
N ASN A 316 -0.82 34.03 17.62
CA ASN A 316 -0.39 35.02 16.64
C ASN A 316 -0.40 36.41 17.28
N GLY A 317 0.74 36.80 17.88
CA GLY A 317 0.83 38.00 18.71
C GLY A 317 -0.04 37.91 19.96
N ASP A 318 -1.00 38.83 20.12
CA ASP A 318 -1.97 38.83 21.23
C ASP A 318 -3.19 37.93 20.96
N ASN A 319 -3.32 37.40 19.74
CA ASN A 319 -4.44 36.54 19.37
C ASN A 319 -4.11 35.08 19.68
N THR A 320 -5.04 34.38 20.32
CA THR A 320 -4.94 32.94 20.57
C THR A 320 -6.22 32.27 20.09
N LEU A 321 -6.07 31.26 19.25
CA LEU A 321 -7.16 30.43 18.74
C LEU A 321 -6.91 28.99 19.20
N THR A 322 -7.86 28.44 19.96
CA THR A 322 -7.80 27.05 20.43
C THR A 322 -9.01 26.28 19.93
N PHE A 323 -8.79 25.11 19.36
CA PHE A 323 -9.83 24.22 18.85
C PHE A 323 -9.39 22.76 18.93
N THR A 324 -10.35 21.85 18.71
CA THR A 324 -10.15 20.39 18.81
C THR A 324 -10.28 19.77 17.43
N VAL A 325 -9.38 18.85 17.09
CA VAL A 325 -9.37 18.10 15.82
C VAL A 325 -9.09 16.61 16.08
N PRO A 326 -9.59 15.68 15.26
CA PRO A 326 -9.30 14.26 15.44
C PRO A 326 -7.86 13.92 15.05
N TRP A 327 -7.22 12.98 15.75
CA TRP A 327 -5.88 12.48 15.42
C TRP A 327 -5.80 11.80 14.04
N SER A 328 -6.92 11.28 13.54
CA SER A 328 -7.03 10.71 12.19
C SER A 328 -6.67 11.71 11.08
N GLN A 329 -6.56 13.00 11.39
CA GLN A 329 -6.08 14.01 10.47
C GLN A 329 -4.60 13.81 10.08
N TRP A 330 -3.80 13.16 10.94
CA TRP A 330 -2.36 12.93 10.73
C TRP A 330 -1.98 11.45 10.88
N SER A 331 -2.96 10.54 10.81
CA SER A 331 -2.69 9.11 11.02
C SER A 331 -1.68 8.57 10.03
N ASP A 332 -1.71 9.04 8.79
CA ASP A 332 -0.85 8.57 7.71
C ASP A 332 0.60 9.02 7.91
N ASN A 333 0.81 10.23 8.46
CA ASN A 333 2.13 10.79 8.78
C ASN A 333 2.77 10.16 10.03
N LEU A 334 1.98 9.42 10.81
CA LEU A 334 2.44 8.68 11.99
C LEU A 334 2.62 7.19 11.69
N GLN A 335 2.26 6.73 10.50
CA GLN A 335 2.60 5.40 10.05
C GLN A 335 4.10 5.40 9.79
N PHE A 336 4.80 4.45 10.41
CA PHE A 336 6.18 4.19 10.05
C PHE A 336 6.14 3.07 9.03
N ASP A 337 6.53 3.36 7.79
CA ASP A 337 6.65 2.35 6.74
C ASP A 337 7.55 1.24 7.26
N SER A 338 6.96 0.07 7.54
CA SER A 338 7.75 -1.09 7.90
C SER A 338 8.58 -1.43 6.66
N ILE A 339 9.83 -0.97 6.60
CA ILE A 339 10.74 -1.48 5.58
C ILE A 339 10.75 -2.99 5.81
N PRO A 340 10.39 -3.78 4.80
CA PRO A 340 10.18 -5.20 4.97
C PRO A 340 11.35 -5.81 5.72
N SER A 341 11.04 -6.66 6.69
CA SER A 341 11.95 -7.23 7.68
C SER A 341 12.93 -8.26 7.07
N ASP A 342 13.35 -8.07 5.81
CA ASP A 342 14.42 -8.85 5.21
C ASP A 342 15.76 -8.12 5.35
N PRO A 343 16.51 -8.34 6.45
CA PRO A 343 17.85 -7.79 6.62
C PRO A 343 18.86 -8.32 5.58
N PHE A 344 18.48 -9.22 4.67
CA PHE A 344 19.36 -9.91 3.73
C PHE A 344 19.07 -9.65 2.23
N GLY A 345 18.20 -8.71 1.88
CA GLY A 345 18.28 -7.99 0.60
C GLY A 345 17.61 -8.63 -0.62
N LEU A 346 16.66 -9.56 -0.46
CA LEU A 346 15.93 -10.11 -1.61
C LEU A 346 14.90 -9.12 -2.18
N GLU A 347 14.21 -8.34 -1.33
CA GLU A 347 13.20 -7.39 -1.80
C GLU A 347 13.75 -6.06 -2.34
N MET A 348 15.00 -5.72 -2.02
CA MET A 348 15.62 -4.49 -2.53
C MET A 348 15.96 -4.56 -4.02
N THR A 349 16.23 -5.78 -4.52
CA THR A 349 16.34 -6.04 -5.97
C THR A 349 15.03 -5.67 -6.67
N ARG A 350 13.89 -5.98 -6.02
CA ARG A 350 12.54 -5.67 -6.51
C ARG A 350 12.21 -4.18 -6.50
N LEU A 351 12.62 -3.45 -5.47
CA LEU A 351 12.45 -1.98 -5.37
C LEU A 351 13.32 -1.21 -6.37
N ILE A 352 14.54 -1.68 -6.64
CA ILE A 352 15.40 -1.12 -7.70
C ILE A 352 14.77 -1.40 -9.07
N GLU A 353 14.13 -2.56 -9.26
CA GLU A 353 13.38 -2.88 -10.48
C GLU A 353 12.08 -2.06 -10.63
N SER A 354 11.37 -1.75 -9.52
CA SER A 354 10.16 -0.92 -9.55
C SER A 354 10.43 0.57 -9.76
N ASP A 355 11.49 1.12 -9.16
CA ASP A 355 11.89 2.53 -9.37
C ASP A 355 12.38 2.74 -10.82
N MET A 356 13.03 1.72 -11.43
CA MET A 356 13.33 1.74 -12.86
C MET A 356 12.08 1.69 -13.76
N ALA A 357 10.96 1.14 -13.28
CA ALA A 357 9.68 1.15 -13.98
C ALA A 357 8.95 2.51 -13.86
N ALA A 358 9.03 3.17 -12.70
CA ALA A 358 8.45 4.49 -12.47
C ALA A 358 9.14 5.60 -13.28
N LEU A 359 10.47 5.53 -13.44
CA LEU A 359 11.25 6.48 -14.25
C LEU A 359 11.00 6.40 -15.77
N ALA A 360 10.34 5.34 -16.26
CA ALA A 360 9.88 5.29 -17.64
C ALA A 360 8.64 6.18 -17.89
N ILE A 361 7.96 6.67 -16.84
CA ILE A 361 6.66 7.36 -16.97
C ILE A 361 6.82 8.87 -17.16
N VAL A 362 7.97 9.46 -16.82
CA VAL A 362 8.13 10.92 -16.93
C VAL A 362 8.86 11.26 -18.23
N ASN A 363 8.05 11.66 -19.22
CA ASN A 363 8.39 12.57 -20.33
C ASN A 363 8.63 11.99 -21.75
N THR A 364 7.83 11.01 -22.18
CA THR A 364 7.46 10.92 -23.61
C THR A 364 5.99 10.54 -23.77
N SER A 365 5.25 11.29 -24.59
CA SER A 365 3.88 11.01 -25.01
C SER A 365 3.75 9.78 -25.93
N THR A 366 4.64 8.80 -25.76
CA THR A 366 4.76 7.59 -26.58
C THR A 366 5.25 6.38 -25.77
N VAL A 367 5.21 6.39 -24.43
CA VAL A 367 5.49 5.16 -23.69
C VAL A 367 4.31 4.22 -23.86
N SER A 368 4.57 3.02 -24.36
CA SER A 368 3.52 2.04 -24.52
C SER A 368 2.95 1.63 -23.17
N VAL A 369 1.63 1.52 -23.09
CA VAL A 369 0.92 1.14 -21.86
C VAL A 369 1.35 -0.23 -21.37
N ILE A 370 1.72 -1.12 -22.30
CA ILE A 370 2.35 -2.40 -21.99
C ILE A 370 3.81 -2.33 -22.40
N ASN A 371 4.72 -2.46 -21.44
CA ASN A 371 6.15 -2.53 -21.70
C ASN A 371 6.86 -3.47 -20.70
N ARG A 372 8.14 -3.71 -20.93
CA ARG A 372 8.95 -4.64 -20.13
C ARG A 372 9.15 -4.25 -18.66
N TYR A 373 8.77 -3.05 -18.26
CA TYR A 373 8.98 -2.56 -16.90
C TYR A 373 7.70 -2.61 -16.06
N ASN A 374 6.51 -2.56 -16.66
CA ASN A 374 5.24 -2.56 -15.93
C ASN A 374 4.42 -3.86 -16.09
N TYR A 375 4.92 -4.83 -16.86
CA TYR A 375 4.16 -6.05 -17.17
C TYR A 375 3.78 -6.87 -15.92
N ALA A 376 4.63 -6.91 -14.89
CA ALA A 376 4.39 -7.74 -13.72
C ALA A 376 3.17 -7.24 -12.90
N ASP A 377 3.09 -5.93 -12.64
CA ASP A 377 1.94 -5.32 -11.95
C ASP A 377 0.65 -5.45 -12.80
N LEU A 378 0.77 -5.23 -14.12
CA LEU A 378 -0.34 -5.41 -15.06
C LEU A 378 -0.92 -6.84 -14.99
N ILE A 379 -0.05 -7.86 -14.98
CA ILE A 379 -0.45 -9.27 -14.89
C ILE A 379 -1.17 -9.56 -13.57
N ASP A 380 -0.64 -9.04 -12.45
CA ASP A 380 -1.22 -9.20 -11.13
C ASP A 380 -2.67 -8.69 -11.08
N LYS A 381 -2.91 -7.47 -11.58
CA LYS A 381 -4.27 -6.89 -11.67
C LYS A 381 -5.18 -7.70 -12.58
N VAL A 382 -4.68 -8.19 -13.72
CA VAL A 382 -5.46 -9.00 -14.66
C VAL A 382 -5.87 -10.34 -14.05
N PHE A 383 -4.97 -11.01 -13.32
CA PHE A 383 -5.32 -12.24 -12.60
C PHE A 383 -6.31 -11.98 -11.47
N ALA A 384 -6.16 -10.90 -10.72
CA ALA A 384 -7.10 -10.51 -9.66
C ALA A 384 -8.53 -10.27 -10.20
N ILE A 385 -8.69 -9.77 -11.43
CA ILE A 385 -9.98 -9.66 -12.11
C ILE A 385 -10.53 -11.05 -12.48
N TYR A 386 -9.68 -11.95 -13.01
CA TYR A 386 -10.05 -13.31 -13.40
C TYR A 386 -10.52 -14.17 -12.21
N THR A 387 -9.81 -14.09 -11.08
CA THR A 387 -10.12 -14.83 -9.84
C THR A 387 -11.24 -14.17 -9.05
N GLY A 388 -11.50 -12.89 -9.34
CA GLY A 388 -12.43 -12.05 -8.60
C GLY A 388 -11.90 -11.59 -7.24
N SER A 389 -10.61 -11.81 -6.94
CA SER A 389 -9.98 -11.35 -5.68
C SER A 389 -10.03 -9.83 -5.54
N LEU A 390 -9.92 -9.10 -6.66
CA LEU A 390 -10.01 -7.64 -6.70
C LEU A 390 -11.33 -7.12 -6.10
N TYR A 391 -12.45 -7.79 -6.40
CA TYR A 391 -13.77 -7.40 -5.88
C TYR A 391 -14.06 -8.06 -4.53
N ARG A 392 -13.35 -9.14 -4.19
CA ARG A 392 -13.56 -9.87 -2.94
C ARG A 392 -13.15 -9.02 -1.74
N ALA A 393 -12.07 -8.23 -1.84
CA ALA A 393 -11.67 -7.29 -0.79
C ALA A 393 -12.75 -6.25 -0.51
N SER A 394 -13.31 -5.63 -1.56
CA SER A 394 -14.42 -4.67 -1.44
C SER A 394 -15.72 -5.31 -0.93
N LEU A 395 -15.92 -6.61 -1.19
CA LEU A 395 -17.07 -7.38 -0.69
C LEU A 395 -16.81 -8.03 0.68
N ALA A 396 -15.57 -8.08 1.19
CA ALA A 396 -15.22 -8.70 2.47
C ALA A 396 -15.75 -7.93 3.68
N GLY A 397 -16.19 -6.67 3.47
CA GLY A 397 -17.01 -5.92 4.43
C GLY A 397 -18.44 -6.46 4.59
N TRP A 398 -18.83 -7.51 3.85
CA TRP A 398 -20.03 -8.29 4.16
C TRP A 398 -19.89 -8.99 5.50
N PRO A 399 -20.89 -8.91 6.40
CA PRO A 399 -20.84 -9.66 7.64
C PRO A 399 -20.76 -11.17 7.35
N ASN A 400 -19.67 -11.81 7.77
CA ASN A 400 -19.47 -13.27 7.81
C ASN A 400 -20.41 -13.97 8.83
N GLY A 401 -21.64 -13.50 8.98
CA GLY A 401 -22.63 -13.93 9.99
C GLY A 401 -23.52 -15.09 9.57
N VAL A 402 -23.17 -15.83 8.51
CA VAL A 402 -23.82 -17.11 8.22
C VAL A 402 -22.77 -18.20 8.34
N GLU A 403 -22.41 -18.52 9.59
CA GLU A 403 -22.10 -19.91 9.88
C GLU A 403 -23.28 -20.72 9.35
N THR A 404 -23.06 -21.52 8.30
CA THR A 404 -23.98 -22.59 7.96
C THR A 404 -23.89 -23.60 9.09
N GLY A 405 -24.56 -23.32 10.20
CA GLY A 405 -25.00 -24.37 11.11
C GLY A 405 -25.70 -25.39 10.23
N GLU A 406 -25.22 -26.64 10.29
CA GLU A 406 -25.90 -27.74 9.64
C GLU A 406 -27.40 -27.59 9.96
N PRO A 407 -28.29 -27.59 8.95
CA PRO A 407 -29.70 -27.56 9.24
C PRO A 407 -29.97 -28.78 10.12
N ASN A 408 -30.28 -28.54 11.39
CA ASN A 408 -30.90 -29.54 12.24
C ASN A 408 -32.19 -29.95 11.52
N LEU A 409 -32.10 -31.04 10.77
CA LEU A 409 -33.23 -31.75 10.21
C LEU A 409 -34.03 -32.27 11.40
N VAL A 410 -34.95 -31.44 11.90
CA VAL A 410 -36.10 -31.93 12.62
C VAL A 410 -36.83 -32.84 11.64
N SER A 411 -36.72 -34.15 11.84
CA SER A 411 -37.48 -35.11 11.06
C SER A 411 -38.97 -34.87 11.34
N VAL A 412 -39.65 -34.19 10.42
CA VAL A 412 -41.11 -34.23 10.38
C VAL A 412 -41.47 -35.48 9.58
N ASN A 413 -41.67 -36.58 10.30
CA ASN A 413 -42.48 -37.68 9.81
C ASN A 413 -43.92 -37.15 9.74
N ASP A 414 -44.38 -36.68 8.58
CA ASP A 414 -45.75 -36.94 8.13
C ASP A 414 -45.99 -36.54 6.67
N ASN A 415 -46.65 -37.46 5.95
CA ASN A 415 -47.08 -37.36 4.56
C ASN A 415 -48.19 -36.30 4.38
N SER A 416 -47.83 -35.02 4.39
CA SER A 416 -48.71 -33.97 3.86
C SER A 416 -47.95 -33.03 2.93
N TYR A 417 -48.29 -33.13 1.64
CA TYR A 417 -48.00 -32.11 0.64
C TYR A 417 -48.66 -30.81 1.11
N LEU A 418 -47.89 -29.88 1.67
CA LEU A 418 -48.07 -28.42 1.78
C LEU A 418 -47.32 -27.91 3.02
N GLY A 419 -45.98 -27.83 2.90
CA GLY A 419 -45.13 -27.17 3.89
C GLY A 419 -44.68 -25.80 3.37
N LYS A 420 -45.14 -24.71 4.01
CA LYS A 420 -44.55 -23.38 3.87
C LYS A 420 -43.13 -23.44 4.46
N ILE A 421 -42.09 -23.35 3.62
CA ILE A 421 -40.75 -23.06 4.12
C ILE A 421 -40.67 -21.54 4.30
N LEU A 422 -40.77 -21.08 5.54
CA LEU A 422 -40.34 -19.72 5.89
C LEU A 422 -38.82 -19.75 5.99
N VAL A 423 -38.13 -19.07 5.08
CA VAL A 423 -36.74 -18.68 5.28
C VAL A 423 -36.77 -17.23 5.76
N SER A 424 -36.61 -17.02 7.07
CA SER A 424 -36.37 -15.69 7.63
C SER A 424 -34.86 -15.44 7.63
N ALA A 425 -34.38 -14.51 6.79
CA ALA A 425 -33.09 -13.89 7.02
C ALA A 425 -33.32 -12.74 8.01
N ASN A 426 -33.02 -12.96 9.29
CA ASN A 426 -33.06 -11.89 10.28
C ASN A 426 -31.80 -11.05 10.15
N TYR A 427 -31.89 -9.91 9.46
CA TYR A 427 -30.92 -8.83 9.64
C TYR A 427 -31.31 -8.09 10.93
N GLN A 428 -30.61 -8.37 12.03
CA GLN A 428 -30.66 -7.52 13.21
C GLN A 428 -29.60 -6.42 13.04
N CYS A 429 -30.04 -5.19 12.79
CA CYS A 429 -29.22 -4.03 13.07
C CYS A 429 -29.03 -4.00 14.59
N SER A 430 -27.80 -4.20 15.09
CA SER A 430 -27.53 -4.09 16.52
C SER A 430 -27.59 -2.62 16.91
N ASN A 431 -28.78 -2.10 17.19
CA ASN A 431 -29.03 -0.92 18.01
C ASN A 431 -30.47 -1.00 18.56
N ASP A 432 -30.61 -0.73 19.85
CA ASP A 432 -31.78 -0.96 20.72
C ASP A 432 -33.07 -0.18 20.37
N PHE A 433 -33.65 -0.39 19.19
CA PHE A 433 -35.05 -0.03 18.97
C PHE A 433 -35.79 -1.13 18.22
N GLY A 434 -36.68 -1.81 18.95
CA GLY A 434 -37.59 -2.81 18.41
C GLY A 434 -38.51 -2.22 17.34
N ALA A 435 -38.18 -2.51 16.07
CA ALA A 435 -39.11 -2.46 14.96
C ALA A 435 -39.10 -3.82 14.27
N GLU A 436 -40.10 -4.65 14.58
CA GLU A 436 -40.37 -5.91 13.89
C GLU A 436 -40.95 -5.56 12.50
N HIS A 437 -40.12 -5.60 11.46
CA HIS A 437 -40.60 -5.45 10.08
C HIS A 437 -40.87 -6.82 9.46
N VAL A 438 -42.15 -7.12 9.26
CA VAL A 438 -42.63 -8.35 8.62
C VAL A 438 -42.34 -8.26 7.11
N PHE A 439 -41.44 -9.12 6.63
CA PHE A 439 -41.27 -9.40 5.21
C PHE A 439 -42.54 -10.04 4.65
N ASN A 440 -43.11 -9.46 3.59
CA ASN A 440 -44.25 -10.02 2.87
C ASN A 440 -43.80 -10.47 1.48
N PRO A 441 -43.29 -11.71 1.31
CA PRO A 441 -43.05 -12.24 -0.03
C PRO A 441 -44.39 -12.39 -0.75
N THR A 442 -44.54 -11.75 -1.90
CA THR A 442 -45.65 -12.03 -2.81
C THR A 442 -45.46 -13.43 -3.39
N SER A 443 -46.30 -14.36 -2.96
CA SER A 443 -46.28 -15.75 -3.38
C SER A 443 -46.55 -15.93 -4.87
N TYR A 444 -45.68 -16.64 -5.59
CA TYR A 444 -45.95 -17.19 -6.92
C TYR A 444 -45.91 -18.73 -6.85
N TYR A 445 -46.99 -19.38 -7.29
CA TYR A 445 -47.11 -20.84 -7.34
C TYR A 445 -46.74 -21.36 -8.74
N GLY A 446 -45.71 -22.19 -8.82
CA GLY A 446 -45.35 -22.99 -9.99
C GLY A 446 -44.09 -23.81 -9.74
N ASP A 447 -43.97 -24.99 -10.37
CA ASP A 447 -42.93 -26.04 -10.17
C ASP A 447 -41.46 -25.62 -10.43
N ARG A 448 -41.19 -24.32 -10.55
CA ARG A 448 -39.87 -23.71 -10.62
C ARG A 448 -39.90 -22.52 -9.67
N GLY A 449 -39.30 -22.65 -8.48
CA GLY A 449 -39.27 -21.57 -7.50
C GLY A 449 -38.56 -20.35 -8.07
N TYR A 450 -39.30 -19.25 -8.23
CA TYR A 450 -38.76 -17.92 -8.49
C TYR A 450 -38.95 -17.12 -7.20
N ALA A 451 -37.86 -16.60 -6.65
CA ALA A 451 -37.92 -15.57 -5.64
C ALA A 451 -37.46 -14.27 -6.30
N GLU A 452 -38.34 -13.27 -6.30
CA GLU A 452 -38.02 -11.92 -6.75
C GLU A 452 -37.84 -11.08 -5.49
N TRP A 453 -36.65 -10.48 -5.34
CA TRP A 453 -36.31 -9.64 -4.20
C TRP A 453 -36.19 -8.21 -4.71
N GLU A 454 -37.10 -7.35 -4.26
CA GLU A 454 -36.98 -5.89 -4.42
C GLU A 454 -36.34 -5.35 -3.14
N PHE A 455 -35.07 -4.97 -3.22
CA PHE A 455 -34.38 -4.32 -2.12
C PHE A 455 -34.76 -2.84 -2.11
N ASN A 456 -35.68 -2.45 -1.24
CA ASN A 456 -35.93 -1.04 -0.97
C ASN A 456 -34.79 -0.49 -0.08
N ARG A 457 -34.36 0.75 -0.32
CA ARG A 457 -33.27 1.46 0.37
C ARG A 457 -33.19 1.14 1.87
N TYR A 458 -32.18 0.36 2.28
CA TYR A 458 -31.88 0.10 3.69
C TYR A 458 -30.76 1.01 4.16
N ASN A 459 -31.03 1.85 5.16
CA ASN A 459 -30.06 2.76 5.76
C ASN A 459 -29.68 2.22 7.14
N CYS A 460 -28.56 1.52 7.25
CA CYS A 460 -28.08 0.92 8.50
C CYS A 460 -27.02 1.80 9.15
N GLY A 461 -27.42 2.93 9.76
CA GLY A 461 -26.52 3.77 10.57
C GLY A 461 -25.24 4.23 9.86
N THR A 462 -24.22 4.63 10.64
CA THR A 462 -22.99 5.29 10.21
C THR A 462 -22.01 4.41 9.43
N SER A 463 -22.30 3.13 9.25
CA SER A 463 -21.51 2.17 8.45
C SER A 463 -22.30 1.56 7.29
N GLY A 464 -23.43 2.18 6.90
CA GLY A 464 -24.41 1.57 6.01
C GLY A 464 -24.01 1.54 4.54
N PHE A 465 -23.83 0.34 3.99
CA PHE A 465 -23.88 0.10 2.54
C PHE A 465 -25.29 0.39 2.01
N SER A 466 -25.39 1.02 0.84
CA SER A 466 -26.66 1.21 0.13
C SER A 466 -26.75 0.29 -1.09
N PHE A 467 -27.87 -0.40 -1.24
CA PHE A 467 -28.14 -1.30 -2.36
C PHE A 467 -29.28 -0.75 -3.21
N HIS A 468 -29.05 -0.64 -4.52
CA HIS A 468 -30.08 -0.29 -5.49
C HIS A 468 -30.00 -1.27 -6.66
N GLY A 469 -31.02 -2.11 -6.85
CA GLY A 469 -31.02 -3.02 -7.98
C GLY A 469 -32.09 -4.11 -7.96
N TYR A 470 -32.26 -4.73 -9.12
CA TYR A 470 -33.09 -5.92 -9.31
C TYR A 470 -32.17 -7.14 -9.42
N ALA A 471 -32.28 -8.08 -8.48
CA ALA A 471 -31.56 -9.35 -8.53
C ALA A 471 -32.56 -10.51 -8.55
N GLN A 472 -32.49 -11.34 -9.59
CA GLN A 472 -33.26 -12.57 -9.67
C GLN A 472 -32.37 -13.73 -9.24
N GLN A 473 -32.66 -14.32 -8.07
CA GLN A 473 -31.99 -15.53 -7.63
C GLN A 473 -32.80 -16.75 -8.09
N ARG A 474 -32.20 -17.60 -8.94
CA ARG A 474 -32.82 -18.87 -9.35
C ARG A 474 -32.18 -20.02 -8.62
N GLN A 475 -32.85 -20.54 -7.60
CA GLN A 475 -32.40 -21.72 -6.86
C GLN A 475 -32.87 -22.98 -7.59
N TRP A 476 -31.93 -23.80 -8.06
CA TRP A 476 -32.24 -25.12 -8.61
C TRP A 476 -32.27 -26.13 -7.47
N SER A 477 -33.06 -27.20 -7.59
CA SER A 477 -33.18 -28.27 -6.58
C SER A 477 -31.89 -29.06 -6.31
N GLY A 478 -30.73 -28.58 -6.79
CA GLY A 478 -29.39 -28.98 -6.37
C GLY A 478 -28.51 -27.75 -6.24
N ALA A 479 -28.28 -27.30 -5.00
CA ALA A 479 -27.22 -26.46 -4.43
C ALA A 479 -26.61 -25.25 -5.20
N GLY A 480 -27.04 -24.87 -6.40
CA GLY A 480 -26.51 -23.70 -7.12
C GLY A 480 -27.37 -22.44 -6.95
N SER A 481 -26.73 -21.27 -6.95
CA SER A 481 -27.37 -19.95 -7.03
C SER A 481 -26.97 -19.26 -8.34
N THR A 482 -27.95 -18.76 -9.08
CA THR A 482 -27.69 -17.86 -10.21
C THR A 482 -28.16 -16.48 -9.81
N LEU A 483 -27.26 -15.49 -9.89
CA LEU A 483 -27.57 -14.08 -9.74
C LEU A 483 -27.65 -13.47 -11.14
N ALA A 484 -28.86 -13.14 -11.57
CA ALA A 484 -29.06 -12.32 -12.76
C ALA A 484 -29.53 -10.96 -12.30
N SER A 485 -28.73 -9.91 -12.51
CA SER A 485 -29.15 -8.54 -12.27
C SER A 485 -29.24 -7.80 -13.60
N ARG A 486 -30.30 -7.01 -13.76
CA ARG A 486 -30.28 -5.97 -14.81
C ARG A 486 -29.26 -4.90 -14.45
N GLU A 487 -29.18 -4.58 -13.16
CA GLU A 487 -28.25 -3.63 -12.58
C GLU A 487 -28.29 -3.84 -11.05
N LEU A 488 -27.14 -4.05 -10.43
CA LEU A 488 -26.94 -4.09 -8.99
C LEU A 488 -25.89 -3.04 -8.65
N LEU A 489 -26.30 -1.96 -8.01
CA LEU A 489 -25.43 -0.91 -7.50
C LEU A 489 -25.22 -1.13 -6.00
N ILE A 490 -23.97 -1.31 -5.61
CA ILE A 490 -23.51 -1.38 -4.22
C ILE A 490 -22.75 -0.09 -3.97
N THR A 491 -23.14 0.70 -2.97
CA THR A 491 -22.39 1.89 -2.53
C THR A 491 -21.92 1.65 -1.11
N ASP A 492 -20.63 1.80 -0.84
CA ASP A 492 -20.08 1.73 0.51
C ASP A 492 -20.27 3.06 1.28
N PRO A 493 -19.93 3.11 2.58
CA PRO A 493 -20.07 4.34 3.38
C PRO A 493 -19.16 5.49 2.93
N GLN A 494 -18.05 5.19 2.23
CA GLN A 494 -17.09 6.17 1.73
C GLN A 494 -17.52 6.74 0.37
N GLY A 495 -18.54 6.15 -0.26
CA GLY A 495 -19.12 6.58 -1.53
C GLY A 495 -18.65 5.75 -2.72
N ALA A 496 -17.75 4.79 -2.54
CA ALA A 496 -17.32 3.90 -3.61
C ALA A 496 -18.50 3.07 -4.10
N THR A 497 -18.65 2.96 -5.42
CA THR A 497 -19.75 2.22 -6.04
C THR A 497 -19.25 1.04 -6.87
N ILE A 498 -19.89 -0.11 -6.68
CA ILE A 498 -19.75 -1.28 -7.55
C ILE A 498 -21.07 -1.46 -8.29
N ARG A 499 -21.06 -1.31 -9.60
CA ARG A 499 -22.21 -1.54 -10.47
C ARG A 499 -22.01 -2.83 -11.26
N LEU A 500 -22.85 -3.80 -10.97
CA LEU A 500 -22.83 -5.13 -11.58
C LEU A 500 -24.05 -5.29 -12.48
N SER A 501 -23.83 -5.46 -13.77
CA SER A 501 -24.87 -5.82 -14.73
C SER A 501 -24.49 -7.10 -15.48
N GLY A 502 -25.47 -7.95 -15.78
CA GLY A 502 -25.27 -9.21 -16.49
C GLY A 502 -25.54 -10.47 -15.66
N TRP A 503 -24.95 -11.59 -16.09
CA TRP A 503 -25.24 -12.92 -15.52
C TRP A 503 -24.02 -13.46 -14.77
N MET A 504 -24.20 -13.68 -13.47
CA MET A 504 -23.25 -14.42 -12.64
C MET A 504 -23.89 -15.71 -12.13
N GLN A 505 -23.28 -16.85 -12.47
CA GLN A 505 -23.74 -18.15 -12.02
C GLN A 505 -22.70 -18.80 -11.13
N ASN A 506 -23.09 -19.08 -9.88
CA ASN A 506 -22.35 -19.95 -8.98
C ASN A 506 -23.06 -21.32 -8.93
N ARG A 507 -22.45 -22.37 -9.48
CA ARG A 507 -22.97 -23.73 -9.34
C ARG A 507 -22.14 -24.53 -8.35
N TRP A 508 -22.84 -25.09 -7.36
CA TRP A 508 -22.36 -26.23 -6.59
C TRP A 508 -22.94 -27.51 -7.17
N PHE A 509 -22.09 -28.46 -7.52
CA PHE A 509 -22.52 -29.81 -7.89
C PHE A 509 -22.58 -30.70 -6.64
N GLY A 510 -23.71 -31.38 -6.42
CA GLY A 510 -24.05 -32.01 -5.14
C GLY A 510 -23.35 -33.33 -4.78
N LYS A 511 -23.49 -33.65 -3.48
CA LYS A 511 -23.23 -34.85 -2.66
C LYS A 511 -21.89 -35.59 -2.72
N HIS A 512 -21.17 -35.66 -3.84
CA HIS A 512 -19.93 -36.45 -3.89
C HIS A 512 -18.74 -35.78 -4.58
N THR A 513 -18.89 -34.61 -5.20
CA THR A 513 -17.75 -33.85 -5.80
C THR A 513 -17.88 -32.38 -5.45
N PHE A 514 -16.92 -31.81 -4.74
CA PHE A 514 -16.87 -30.37 -4.50
C PHE A 514 -16.41 -29.68 -5.77
N ASN A 515 -17.37 -29.25 -6.59
CA ASN A 515 -17.09 -28.38 -7.73
C ASN A 515 -17.79 -27.04 -7.47
N GLN A 516 -17.01 -25.99 -7.22
CA GLN A 516 -17.50 -24.61 -7.28
C GLN A 516 -17.16 -24.06 -8.66
N VAL A 517 -18.19 -23.64 -9.39
CA VAL A 517 -18.00 -23.01 -10.70
C VAL A 517 -18.59 -21.61 -10.67
N TRP A 518 -17.72 -20.62 -10.86
CA TRP A 518 -18.04 -19.23 -11.14
C TRP A 518 -18.03 -19.03 -12.65
N ARG A 519 -19.17 -18.64 -13.19
CA ARG A 519 -19.30 -18.27 -14.61
C ARG A 519 -19.91 -16.90 -14.71
N THR A 520 -19.21 -16.01 -15.42
CA THR A 520 -19.77 -14.74 -15.86
C THR A 520 -20.02 -14.82 -17.36
N GLN A 521 -21.13 -14.24 -17.81
CA GLN A 521 -21.44 -14.19 -19.23
C GLN A 521 -22.15 -12.87 -19.52
N ASP A 522 -21.60 -12.13 -20.49
CA ASP A 522 -22.08 -10.81 -20.89
C ASP A 522 -22.22 -9.86 -19.68
N SER A 523 -21.24 -9.95 -18.75
CA SER A 523 -21.22 -9.12 -17.55
C SER A 523 -20.46 -7.83 -17.82
N GLU A 524 -21.03 -6.73 -17.33
CA GLU A 524 -20.39 -5.44 -17.23
C GLU A 524 -20.31 -5.09 -15.74
N ILE A 525 -19.07 -4.97 -15.28
CA ILE A 525 -18.70 -4.64 -13.90
C ILE A 525 -18.02 -3.28 -13.95
N GLU A 526 -18.74 -2.26 -13.54
CA GLU A 526 -18.20 -0.90 -13.40
C GLU A 526 -17.88 -0.69 -11.92
N ILE A 527 -16.58 -0.58 -11.57
CA ILE A 527 -16.14 -0.22 -10.23
C ILE A 527 -15.75 1.26 -10.26
N THR A 528 -16.56 2.10 -9.63
CA THR A 528 -16.13 3.45 -9.33
C THR A 528 -15.60 3.44 -7.90
N LEU A 529 -14.29 3.26 -7.75
CA LEU A 529 -13.64 3.69 -6.51
C LEU A 529 -13.64 5.21 -6.58
N THR A 530 -14.37 5.85 -5.68
CA THR A 530 -14.35 7.30 -5.56
C THR A 530 -13.73 7.64 -4.23
N ASP A 531 -12.55 8.22 -4.28
CA ASP A 531 -11.98 8.91 -3.12
C ASP A 531 -12.80 10.19 -2.84
N GLN A 532 -13.52 10.71 -3.85
CA GLN A 532 -14.49 11.80 -3.72
C GLN A 532 -15.73 11.66 -4.63
N PRO A 533 -16.95 12.03 -4.17
CA PRO A 533 -18.16 12.04 -5.01
C PRO A 533 -17.98 12.91 -6.27
N GLY A 534 -17.89 12.26 -7.44
CA GLY A 534 -17.74 12.94 -8.74
C GLY A 534 -16.36 12.83 -9.40
N SER A 535 -15.41 12.09 -8.81
CA SER A 535 -14.15 11.72 -9.49
C SER A 535 -14.38 10.73 -10.65
N ALA A 536 -13.40 10.64 -11.55
CA ALA A 536 -13.44 9.75 -12.70
C ALA A 536 -13.53 8.27 -12.27
N VAL A 537 -14.10 7.43 -13.13
CA VAL A 537 -14.15 5.97 -12.92
C VAL A 537 -12.73 5.42 -12.88
N ASP A 538 -12.34 4.89 -11.71
CA ASP A 538 -11.03 4.27 -11.53
C ASP A 538 -10.88 2.94 -12.23
N MET A 539 -11.99 2.19 -12.42
CA MET A 539 -11.97 0.94 -13.18
C MET A 539 -13.32 0.56 -13.80
N SER A 540 -13.35 0.34 -15.12
CA SER A 540 -14.49 -0.30 -15.80
C SER A 540 -14.07 -1.60 -16.46
N VAL A 541 -14.79 -2.69 -16.17
CA VAL A 541 -14.60 -4.01 -16.78
C VAL A 541 -15.86 -4.38 -17.58
N THR A 542 -15.73 -4.47 -18.90
CA THR A 542 -16.85 -4.74 -19.82
C THR A 542 -16.64 -6.03 -20.61
N GLY A 543 -17.75 -6.64 -21.05
CA GLY A 543 -17.71 -7.82 -21.91
C GLY A 543 -17.12 -9.06 -21.23
N MET A 544 -17.22 -9.15 -19.90
CA MET A 544 -16.63 -10.24 -19.15
C MET A 544 -17.38 -11.55 -19.41
N SER A 545 -16.68 -12.50 -20.02
CA SER A 545 -17.13 -13.88 -20.20
C SER A 545 -16.11 -14.82 -19.60
N THR A 546 -15.99 -14.85 -18.27
CA THR A 546 -15.03 -15.68 -17.57
C THR A 546 -15.63 -17.00 -17.09
N TYR A 547 -14.85 -18.06 -17.21
CA TYR A 547 -15.10 -19.33 -16.52
C TYR A 547 -13.98 -19.53 -15.50
N TYR A 548 -14.35 -19.70 -14.23
CA TYR A 548 -13.49 -20.17 -13.16
C TYR A 548 -14.17 -21.36 -12.48
N GLY A 549 -13.59 -22.54 -12.55
CA GLY A 549 -14.17 -23.74 -11.95
C GLY A 549 -13.12 -24.55 -11.22
N TRP A 550 -13.42 -24.91 -9.97
CA TRP A 550 -12.66 -25.89 -9.20
C TRP A 550 -13.37 -27.23 -9.25
N GLY A 551 -12.64 -28.34 -9.31
CA GLY A 551 -13.26 -29.64 -9.12
C GLY A 551 -12.32 -30.72 -8.61
N SER A 552 -12.77 -31.46 -7.60
CA SER A 552 -12.11 -32.66 -7.09
C SER A 552 -12.92 -33.90 -7.48
N ALA A 553 -12.31 -34.83 -8.22
CA ALA A 553 -12.92 -36.12 -8.49
C ALA A 553 -12.68 -37.05 -7.29
N SER A 554 -13.72 -37.35 -6.53
CA SER A 554 -13.64 -38.14 -5.28
C SER A 554 -13.24 -39.60 -5.43
N TYR A 555 -12.99 -40.09 -6.66
CA TYR A 555 -12.65 -41.50 -6.92
C TYR A 555 -11.31 -41.73 -7.66
N ALA A 556 -10.55 -40.68 -7.95
CA ALA A 556 -9.19 -40.78 -8.44
C ALA A 556 -8.40 -39.55 -7.96
N PRO A 557 -7.10 -39.67 -7.64
CA PRO A 557 -6.26 -38.53 -7.26
C PRO A 557 -5.99 -37.67 -8.50
N VAL A 558 -7.03 -37.02 -9.03
CA VAL A 558 -6.87 -35.95 -10.00
C VAL A 558 -6.73 -34.69 -9.16
N PRO A 559 -5.57 -34.01 -9.21
CA PRO A 559 -5.42 -32.76 -8.50
C PRO A 559 -6.52 -31.79 -8.94
N PRO A 560 -7.02 -30.97 -8.01
CA PRO A 560 -7.95 -29.93 -8.38
C PRO A 560 -7.35 -29.05 -9.47
N VAL A 561 -8.07 -28.92 -10.58
CA VAL A 561 -7.69 -28.02 -11.67
C VAL A 561 -8.62 -26.81 -11.62
N ALA A 562 -8.07 -25.62 -11.44
CA ALA A 562 -8.77 -24.39 -11.78
C ALA A 562 -8.54 -24.06 -13.26
N MET A 563 -9.53 -23.49 -13.93
CA MET A 563 -9.42 -23.10 -15.33
C MET A 563 -9.82 -21.63 -15.47
N LEU A 564 -8.97 -20.82 -16.10
CA LEU A 564 -9.27 -19.45 -16.52
C LEU A 564 -9.49 -19.46 -18.02
N ASP A 565 -10.67 -19.07 -18.45
CA ASP A 565 -11.05 -18.98 -19.86
C ASP A 565 -11.93 -17.76 -20.06
N GLY A 566 -11.89 -17.16 -21.25
CA GLY A 566 -12.71 -16.00 -21.57
C GLY A 566 -11.99 -14.81 -22.19
N HIS A 567 -12.73 -13.70 -22.22
CA HIS A 567 -12.21 -12.38 -22.54
C HIS A 567 -12.95 -11.32 -21.71
N PHE A 568 -12.31 -10.18 -21.52
CA PHE A 568 -12.90 -8.97 -20.98
C PHE A 568 -12.11 -7.75 -21.46
N THR A 569 -12.72 -6.57 -21.35
CA THR A 569 -12.07 -5.29 -21.58
C THR A 569 -11.99 -4.54 -20.26
N VAL A 570 -10.82 -4.03 -19.88
CA VAL A 570 -10.64 -3.22 -18.67
C VAL A 570 -10.10 -1.83 -19.04
N GLN A 571 -10.65 -0.79 -18.44
CA GLN A 571 -10.11 0.56 -18.46
C GLN A 571 -9.88 0.99 -17.03
N ALA A 572 -8.65 1.33 -16.65
CA ALA A 572 -8.31 1.68 -15.28
C ALA A 572 -7.25 2.76 -15.17
N SER A 573 -7.19 3.46 -14.04
CA SER A 573 -6.19 4.51 -13.78
C SER A 573 -4.75 3.98 -13.84
N TRP A 574 -4.50 2.78 -13.32
CA TRP A 574 -3.19 2.10 -13.42
C TRP A 574 -2.79 1.71 -14.85
N ALA A 575 -3.75 1.66 -15.79
CA ALA A 575 -3.49 1.49 -17.21
C ALA A 575 -3.40 2.83 -17.97
N GLY A 576 -3.22 3.96 -17.26
CA GLY A 576 -3.23 5.29 -17.86
C GLY A 576 -4.58 5.67 -18.49
N HIS A 577 -5.67 5.06 -18.01
CA HIS A 577 -7.01 5.11 -18.62
C HIS A 577 -7.09 4.59 -20.06
N GLU A 578 -6.09 3.84 -20.53
CA GLU A 578 -6.24 3.10 -21.79
C GLU A 578 -7.14 1.87 -21.62
N THR A 579 -7.76 1.50 -22.73
CA THR A 579 -8.58 0.30 -22.82
C THR A 579 -7.68 -0.91 -23.08
N LEU A 580 -7.67 -1.85 -22.15
CA LEU A 580 -6.97 -3.12 -22.27
C LEU A 580 -7.96 -4.22 -22.64
N GLN A 581 -7.69 -4.95 -23.72
CA GLN A 581 -8.39 -6.17 -24.11
C GLN A 581 -7.62 -7.37 -23.55
N VAL A 582 -8.27 -8.11 -22.67
CA VAL A 582 -7.72 -9.34 -22.08
C VAL A 582 -8.44 -10.53 -22.68
N GLN A 583 -7.69 -11.52 -23.15
CA GLN A 583 -8.23 -12.73 -23.74
C GLN A 583 -7.37 -13.96 -23.39
N ALA A 584 -7.99 -15.01 -22.88
CA ALA A 584 -7.38 -16.33 -22.88
C ALA A 584 -7.32 -16.84 -24.33
N LEU A 585 -6.11 -16.92 -24.90
CA LEU A 585 -5.88 -17.50 -26.22
C LEU A 585 -6.09 -19.02 -26.18
N ASP A 586 -5.67 -19.63 -25.07
CA ASP A 586 -5.99 -21.00 -24.68
C ASP A 586 -6.30 -21.00 -23.18
N SER A 587 -7.28 -21.80 -22.74
CA SER A 587 -7.68 -21.83 -21.33
C SER A 587 -6.50 -22.13 -20.42
N ILE A 588 -6.25 -21.25 -19.44
CA ILE A 588 -5.16 -21.38 -18.47
C ILE A 588 -5.61 -22.36 -17.39
N ARG A 589 -4.91 -23.47 -17.24
CA ARG A 589 -5.20 -24.50 -16.25
C ARG A 589 -4.23 -24.36 -15.09
N LEU A 590 -4.74 -24.11 -13.90
CA LEU A 590 -3.97 -24.07 -12.66
C LEU A 590 -4.09 -25.43 -11.97
N THR A 591 -2.98 -26.03 -11.56
CA THR A 591 -3.00 -27.13 -10.59
C THR A 591 -2.50 -26.63 -9.25
N LYS A 592 -3.03 -27.19 -8.19
CA LYS A 592 -2.37 -27.10 -6.90
C LYS A 592 -1.09 -27.94 -6.96
N ALA A 593 0.06 -27.38 -6.58
CA ALA A 593 1.24 -28.20 -6.29
C ALA A 593 0.83 -29.20 -5.20
N ILE A 594 0.83 -30.48 -5.53
CA ILE A 594 0.82 -31.51 -4.50
C ILE A 594 2.23 -31.45 -3.94
N ASN A 595 2.44 -30.62 -2.92
CA ASN A 595 3.62 -30.77 -2.09
C ASN A 595 3.57 -32.21 -1.60
N ASP A 596 4.50 -33.01 -2.10
CA ASP A 596 4.69 -34.42 -1.76
C ASP A 596 5.29 -34.46 -0.34
N ASN A 597 4.59 -33.81 0.61
CA ASN A 597 4.94 -33.81 2.01
C ASN A 597 4.63 -35.22 2.51
N SER A 598 5.66 -36.06 2.43
CA SER A 598 5.77 -37.36 3.09
C SER A 598 5.59 -37.29 4.62
N ASP A 599 5.38 -36.09 5.17
CA ASP A 599 5.58 -35.76 6.56
C ASP A 599 4.29 -35.89 7.39
N GLY A 600 3.20 -36.34 6.77
CA GLY A 600 1.99 -36.78 7.48
C GLY A 600 1.11 -35.65 8.04
N GLU A 601 1.40 -34.39 7.72
CA GLU A 601 0.47 -33.30 7.99
C GLU A 601 -0.70 -33.35 6.99
N GLY A 602 -1.92 -33.30 7.50
CA GLY A 602 -3.13 -33.69 6.77
C GLY A 602 -3.45 -32.86 5.52
N PRO A 603 -4.34 -33.36 4.65
CA PRO A 603 -4.64 -32.83 3.31
C PRO A 603 -5.36 -31.46 3.24
N TYR A 604 -5.27 -30.63 4.29
CA TYR A 604 -6.06 -29.40 4.43
C TYR A 604 -5.23 -28.11 4.54
N ALA A 605 -3.95 -28.08 4.13
CA ALA A 605 -3.27 -26.80 3.89
C ALA A 605 -3.92 -26.12 2.67
N PHE A 606 -4.72 -25.09 2.88
CA PHE A 606 -5.46 -24.38 1.83
C PHE A 606 -4.56 -23.37 1.06
N ALA A 607 -4.94 -23.09 -0.20
CA ALA A 607 -4.59 -21.95 -1.06
C ALA A 607 -3.14 -21.73 -1.58
N GLU A 608 -2.07 -21.98 -0.85
CA GLU A 608 -0.80 -21.24 -1.12
C GLU A 608 0.05 -21.62 -2.36
N ASN A 609 -0.37 -22.54 -3.24
CA ASN A 609 0.49 -22.94 -4.38
C ASN A 609 -0.32 -23.41 -5.60
N TYR A 610 -1.04 -22.51 -6.27
CA TYR A 610 -1.57 -22.78 -7.61
C TYR A 610 -0.55 -22.35 -8.66
N HIS A 611 -0.12 -23.30 -9.50
CA HIS A 611 0.73 -22.99 -10.64
C HIS A 611 0.00 -23.31 -11.94
N PRO A 612 0.03 -22.40 -12.93
CA PRO A 612 -0.44 -22.69 -14.27
C PRO A 612 0.36 -23.83 -14.92
N ILE A 613 -0.31 -24.86 -15.44
CA ILE A 613 0.32 -25.98 -16.16
C ILE A 613 0.31 -25.76 -17.67
N THR A 614 -0.79 -25.19 -18.19
CA THR A 614 -1.00 -25.01 -19.63
C THR A 614 -1.88 -23.81 -19.88
N GLY A 615 -1.70 -23.15 -21.02
CA GLY A 615 -2.59 -22.11 -21.52
C GLY A 615 -1.83 -20.90 -22.02
N ARG A 616 -2.56 -19.94 -22.59
CA ARG A 616 -1.99 -18.68 -23.07
C ARG A 616 -2.93 -17.53 -22.78
N LEU A 617 -2.38 -16.44 -22.26
CA LEU A 617 -3.11 -15.19 -22.01
C LEU A 617 -2.60 -14.11 -22.94
N SER A 618 -3.47 -13.26 -23.46
CA SER A 618 -3.08 -12.04 -24.16
C SER A 618 -3.74 -10.83 -23.52
N VAL A 619 -2.95 -9.76 -23.36
CA VAL A 619 -3.40 -8.42 -22.96
C VAL A 619 -2.99 -7.48 -24.08
N THR A 620 -3.92 -6.72 -24.66
CA THR A 620 -3.64 -5.76 -25.74
C THR A 620 -4.19 -4.39 -25.36
N ALA A 621 -3.35 -3.36 -25.36
CA ALA A 621 -3.74 -1.99 -25.06
C ALA A 621 -4.23 -1.21 -26.28
N GLY A 622 -4.82 -0.04 -26.04
CA GLY A 622 -5.41 0.82 -27.08
C GLY A 622 -4.35 1.38 -28.03
N ASP A 623 -3.13 1.60 -27.54
CA ASP A 623 -1.95 1.99 -28.33
C ASP A 623 -1.41 0.88 -29.26
N GLY A 624 -1.95 -0.34 -29.16
CA GLY A 624 -1.53 -1.51 -29.93
C GLY A 624 -0.37 -2.29 -29.31
N SER A 625 0.15 -1.87 -28.15
CA SER A 625 1.06 -2.70 -27.36
C SER A 625 0.34 -3.93 -26.85
N SER A 626 1.06 -5.04 -26.75
CA SER A 626 0.49 -6.33 -26.36
C SER A 626 1.46 -7.15 -25.52
N LEU A 627 0.91 -7.91 -24.59
CA LEU A 627 1.61 -8.91 -23.81
C LEU A 627 0.94 -10.27 -24.03
N VAL A 628 1.75 -11.31 -24.23
CA VAL A 628 1.31 -12.70 -24.30
C VAL A 628 2.07 -13.51 -23.26
N LEU A 629 1.32 -14.17 -22.37
CA LEU A 629 1.84 -15.20 -21.47
C LEU A 629 1.64 -16.56 -22.10
N ASP A 630 2.69 -17.35 -22.17
CA ASP A 630 2.65 -18.75 -22.58
C ASP A 630 3.19 -19.66 -21.48
N VAL A 631 2.26 -20.36 -20.84
CA VAL A 631 2.51 -21.27 -19.73
C VAL A 631 3.22 -22.55 -20.19
N ASN A 632 3.23 -22.83 -21.49
CA ASN A 632 3.77 -24.08 -22.04
C ASN A 632 5.30 -24.04 -22.19
N THR A 633 6.03 -23.63 -21.15
CA THR A 633 7.51 -23.58 -21.12
C THR A 633 8.14 -24.97 -21.03
N GLY A 634 7.39 -25.94 -20.50
CA GLY A 634 7.90 -27.27 -20.13
C GLY A 634 8.41 -27.34 -18.68
N ASP A 635 8.35 -26.24 -17.93
CA ASP A 635 8.70 -26.12 -16.51
C ASP A 635 7.54 -25.40 -15.78
N ASP A 636 6.92 -26.09 -14.83
CA ASP A 636 5.73 -25.62 -14.10
C ASP A 636 6.01 -24.44 -13.16
N SER A 637 7.28 -24.10 -12.93
CA SER A 637 7.70 -22.90 -12.20
C SER A 637 7.87 -21.66 -13.06
N THR A 638 7.76 -21.76 -14.39
CA THR A 638 8.07 -20.64 -15.31
C THR A 638 6.96 -20.35 -16.32
N VAL A 639 7.00 -19.16 -16.93
CA VAL A 639 6.16 -18.73 -18.05
C VAL A 639 6.99 -17.98 -19.08
N ASN A 640 6.68 -18.17 -20.36
CA ASN A 640 7.24 -17.36 -21.43
C ASN A 640 6.40 -16.10 -21.61
N ILE A 641 7.06 -14.95 -21.67
CA ILE A 641 6.44 -13.64 -21.80
C ILE A 641 6.91 -13.02 -23.10
N ALA A 642 5.95 -12.69 -23.97
CA ALA A 642 6.20 -11.94 -25.19
C ALA A 642 5.53 -10.58 -25.08
N ILE A 643 6.32 -9.50 -25.09
CA ILE A 643 5.84 -8.13 -25.06
C ILE A 643 6.12 -7.51 -26.43
N THR A 644 5.12 -6.97 -27.08
CA THR A 644 5.25 -6.18 -28.31
C THR A 644 4.80 -4.76 -28.02
N ASP A 645 5.67 -3.81 -28.24
CA ASP A 645 5.39 -2.37 -28.12
C ASP A 645 5.83 -1.62 -29.39
N HIS A 646 5.80 -0.29 -29.36
CA HIS A 646 6.25 0.54 -30.47
C HIS A 646 7.77 0.43 -30.75
N MET A 647 8.57 -0.07 -29.80
CA MET A 647 10.01 -0.29 -29.95
C MET A 647 10.34 -1.67 -30.53
N GLY A 648 9.47 -2.65 -30.39
CA GLY A 648 9.60 -3.97 -31.00
C GLY A 648 8.96 -5.08 -30.17
N SER A 649 9.31 -6.32 -30.49
CA SER A 649 8.90 -7.49 -29.72
C SER A 649 10.09 -8.01 -28.90
N THR A 650 9.88 -8.20 -27.61
CA THR A 650 10.82 -8.85 -26.68
C THR A 650 10.19 -10.10 -26.10
N GLU A 651 10.94 -11.20 -26.10
CA GLU A 651 10.53 -12.47 -25.50
C GLU A 651 11.52 -12.84 -24.39
N PHE A 652 11.02 -13.29 -23.25
CA PHE A 652 11.83 -13.79 -22.13
C PHE A 652 11.03 -14.80 -21.29
N THR A 653 11.70 -15.49 -20.38
CA THR A 653 11.09 -16.46 -19.45
C THR A 653 11.25 -15.92 -18.04
N ASP A 654 10.20 -16.02 -17.23
CA ASP A 654 10.14 -15.52 -15.85
C ASP A 654 9.45 -16.56 -14.95
N GLU A 655 9.63 -16.47 -13.64
CA GLU A 655 9.10 -17.43 -12.66
C GLU A 655 7.68 -17.05 -12.19
N TRP A 656 6.82 -18.04 -11.94
CA TRP A 656 5.47 -17.80 -11.37
C TRP A 656 5.52 -17.19 -9.97
N SER A 657 6.61 -17.40 -9.23
CA SER A 657 6.87 -16.78 -7.93
C SER A 657 6.83 -15.25 -8.01
N THR A 658 7.11 -14.67 -9.18
CA THR A 658 7.01 -13.23 -9.44
C THR A 658 5.57 -12.71 -9.30
N TRP A 659 4.53 -13.53 -9.53
CA TRP A 659 3.10 -13.10 -9.50
C TRP A 659 2.21 -13.91 -8.54
N ALA A 660 2.80 -14.59 -7.55
CA ALA A 660 2.06 -15.51 -6.67
C ALA A 660 0.85 -14.83 -5.96
N ASN A 661 1.00 -13.56 -5.56
CA ASN A 661 -0.04 -12.82 -4.83
C ASN A 661 -1.34 -12.62 -5.63
N GLY A 662 -1.28 -12.49 -6.96
CA GLY A 662 -2.47 -12.26 -7.80
C GLY A 662 -3.42 -13.45 -7.90
N PHE A 663 -2.96 -14.64 -7.49
CA PHE A 663 -3.77 -15.86 -7.45
C PHE A 663 -4.47 -16.09 -6.11
N GLU A 664 -4.06 -15.39 -5.05
CA GLU A 664 -4.65 -15.43 -3.70
C GLU A 664 -5.93 -14.59 -3.60
#